data_AF-A0A414YUI7-F1
#
_entry.id   AF-A0A414YUI7-F1
#
_cell.length_a   1.000
_cell.length_b   1.000
_cell.length_c   1.000
_cell.angle_alpha   90.00
_cell.angle_beta   90.00
_cell.angle_gamma   90.00
#
_symmetry.space_group_name_H-M   'P 1'
#
loop_
_entity.id
_entity.type
_entity.pdbx_description
1 polymer ?
#
loop_
_entity_poly.entity_id
_entity_poly.type
_entity_poly.pdbx_seq_one_letter_code
_entity_poly.pdbx_strand_id
1 'polypeptide(L)'
;MNKKFLSAVLFGALLASTTGTFTSCKDYDDDINGLSERVDAIEKTLADLNTKFGSLAYVKSVSFADGKLVVTDQNGTPTTYTIPDKDTNTKYSVEISKSVEGNTTTVTVTLKGDDGSTSSESFTLTDKDTITEDTTLDPSLFWMDENGVIWYGLKTDKDNCIKTGVTVPLHNKTSVAIIDYVVDGAKVGWDITVDNVTTHLSVLDVLPITGFSWIPKDYYNGIEAVAFGSYSYNKVVGTATADTTYTATGDETLSSFPGEANFYINPASASLAQIRGGAEGATVLYKKATNHTTRADIGATATLSMEDGILTASIVGDMNQAETDPEALDMLALRMTTTNGQTFTTNYFAVYNQKEEVSFTLVDNCELESKTIKETDKLATKWSDVKGQDAAIDANNVAAPANAHLVQALQYNEAIAGVDLNEYVAVAMTKAGESEVVNLAAKKLSIEYVLCEYDVNGTDQINYATLEGSTLKAVNYEGVNMSCIGKTPIVKATVKDTNNGNAVVAVAYIKFLYVGNEWTVSKNYKAPVSETKTVDWECFVDPALNYTTTVKYMSTQVYPNIGSELGLNALSKEEFANIYEFVTDQANVPEEFKSTNIISITELAGAEDNADNRQVVFNIDESAISKITEDGTYTFYGVYKKKDAAAAASSQYRQYPVYVAIPYVVKVQNYPTLANGGIKNVNDYRITQAWENGFAICKGSKETDNGAALYLDLNEAIDLGEFAADYADYELDIVDPEIGSPVAVLGSEWCATHGANLDWIVLTKQLTNEEEVIVPVKVYAVLCNGDKIEAGTVNVKFVNPAKVSLSKNIINVKDGTEAYTTEDLKKYITVTSSKDSSVELYKDGALTTAGEKILGKSANVTINLAKGSVIPTQWENKFTLNADGTVTWNLEGQNTLAKGQNATCDITFTIEYGKVKPSQVITDCTETSPVLGGGKLTGKFTIKAWNADEFPVE
;
A
#
# COMPACT_ATOMS: atom_id res chain seq x y z
N MET A 1 14.25 -41.02 -2.06
CA MET A 1 14.50 -41.06 -3.53
C MET A 1 13.18 -40.94 -4.27
N ASN A 2 12.97 -39.86 -5.03
CA ASN A 2 12.22 -39.84 -6.29
C ASN A 2 12.43 -38.48 -6.99
N LYS A 3 13.41 -38.44 -7.90
CA LYS A 3 13.65 -37.37 -8.86
C LYS A 3 12.64 -37.53 -10.01
N LYS A 4 11.60 -36.69 -10.10
CA LYS A 4 10.78 -36.54 -11.33
C LYS A 4 10.10 -35.17 -11.38
N PHE A 5 10.81 -34.13 -11.81
CA PHE A 5 10.18 -32.92 -12.37
C PHE A 5 11.07 -32.36 -13.48
N LEU A 6 10.95 -32.97 -14.64
CA LEU A 6 11.32 -32.40 -15.93
C LEU A 6 10.58 -33.21 -17.00
N SER A 7 9.39 -32.73 -17.34
CA SER A 7 8.77 -33.04 -18.64
C SER A 7 8.53 -31.70 -19.32
N ALA A 8 9.61 -31.16 -19.88
CA ALA A 8 9.52 -30.14 -20.91
C ALA A 8 8.99 -30.84 -22.16
N VAL A 9 7.73 -30.58 -22.51
CA VAL A 9 7.19 -30.91 -23.82
C VAL A 9 6.53 -29.65 -24.36
N LEU A 10 7.37 -28.82 -24.97
CA LEU A 10 7.01 -27.69 -25.81
C LEU A 10 6.52 -28.27 -27.15
N PHE A 11 5.22 -28.38 -27.37
CA PHE A 11 4.66 -28.81 -28.66
C PHE A 11 4.34 -27.59 -29.54
N GLY A 12 4.94 -27.56 -30.74
CA GLY A 12 4.71 -26.54 -31.76
C GLY A 12 3.59 -26.87 -32.75
N ALA A 13 3.22 -25.83 -33.51
CA ALA A 13 2.51 -25.80 -34.80
C ALA A 13 1.02 -26.18 -34.85
N LEU A 14 0.13 -25.18 -35.06
CA LEU A 14 -0.72 -25.08 -36.27
C LEU A 14 -1.44 -23.71 -36.35
N LEU A 15 -1.09 -22.88 -37.33
CA LEU A 15 -1.92 -21.78 -37.82
C LEU A 15 -3.07 -22.37 -38.66
N ALA A 16 -4.33 -22.04 -38.35
CA ALA A 16 -5.39 -21.80 -39.35
C ALA A 16 -6.75 -21.40 -38.71
N SER A 17 -7.41 -20.43 -39.35
CA SER A 17 -8.85 -20.07 -39.33
C SER A 17 -9.46 -19.25 -38.17
N THR A 18 -9.53 -17.94 -38.41
CA THR A 18 -10.69 -16.99 -38.32
C THR A 18 -11.80 -17.11 -37.25
N THR A 19 -12.05 -15.93 -36.65
CA THR A 19 -13.32 -15.33 -36.12
C THR A 19 -13.91 -15.80 -34.78
N GLY A 20 -14.09 -14.86 -33.84
CA GLY A 20 -14.99 -14.99 -32.68
C GLY A 20 -14.77 -13.98 -31.55
N THR A 21 -15.53 -12.88 -31.59
CA THR A 21 -16.00 -11.95 -30.51
C THR A 21 -15.37 -11.94 -29.10
N PHE A 22 -15.04 -10.71 -28.67
CA PHE A 22 -14.77 -10.30 -27.28
C PHE A 22 -15.91 -10.60 -26.30
N THR A 23 -15.57 -10.95 -25.05
CA THR A 23 -16.43 -10.67 -23.88
C THR A 23 -15.54 -10.37 -22.67
N SER A 24 -15.77 -9.21 -22.08
CA SER A 24 -15.15 -8.62 -20.89
C SER A 24 -15.63 -9.29 -19.59
N CYS A 25 -14.74 -9.37 -18.59
CA CYS A 25 -14.88 -9.14 -17.12
C CYS A 25 -13.49 -9.52 -16.52
N LYS A 26 -12.76 -8.73 -15.72
CA LYS A 26 -13.03 -8.00 -14.48
C LYS A 26 -13.42 -8.90 -13.30
N ASP A 27 -12.43 -9.60 -12.72
CA ASP A 27 -12.32 -9.89 -11.27
C ASP A 27 -10.91 -10.38 -10.76
N TYR A 28 -9.82 -10.26 -11.54
CA TYR A 28 -8.53 -10.92 -11.24
C TYR A 28 -7.76 -10.45 -9.98
N ASP A 29 -8.30 -9.53 -9.18
CA ASP A 29 -7.68 -9.09 -7.91
C ASP A 29 -8.20 -9.88 -6.68
N ASP A 30 -9.35 -10.57 -6.77
CA ASP A 30 -9.93 -11.29 -5.62
C ASP A 30 -9.25 -12.67 -5.37
N ASP A 31 -8.67 -13.28 -6.41
CA ASP A 31 -8.06 -14.62 -6.33
C ASP A 31 -6.68 -14.63 -5.64
N ILE A 32 -6.00 -13.47 -5.57
CA ILE A 32 -4.70 -13.31 -4.90
C ILE A 32 -4.86 -13.35 -3.37
N ASN A 33 -5.98 -12.84 -2.84
CA ASN A 33 -6.26 -12.87 -1.40
C ASN A 33 -6.56 -14.29 -0.90
N GLY A 34 -7.25 -15.12 -1.70
CA GLY A 34 -7.54 -16.51 -1.34
C GLY A 34 -6.31 -17.44 -1.28
N LEU A 35 -5.24 -17.13 -2.01
CA LEU A 35 -3.98 -17.88 -1.93
C LEU A 35 -3.13 -17.46 -0.72
N SER A 36 -3.10 -16.16 -0.38
CA SER A 36 -2.38 -15.65 0.78
C SER A 36 -2.98 -16.19 2.09
N GLU A 37 -4.31 -16.26 2.19
CA GLU A 37 -5.01 -16.84 3.35
C GLU A 37 -4.74 -18.35 3.53
N ARG A 38 -4.54 -19.09 2.43
CA ARG A 38 -4.21 -20.54 2.48
C ARG A 38 -2.75 -20.80 2.86
N VAL A 39 -1.82 -19.92 2.46
CA VAL A 39 -0.40 -19.99 2.82
C VAL A 39 -0.22 -19.62 4.30
N ASP A 40 -0.89 -18.55 4.76
CA ASP A 40 -0.89 -18.14 6.16
C ASP A 40 -1.48 -19.25 7.07
N ALA A 41 -2.50 -19.97 6.60
CA ALA A 41 -3.07 -21.10 7.35
C ALA A 41 -2.09 -22.29 7.48
N ILE A 42 -1.27 -22.58 6.47
CA ILE A 42 -0.26 -23.65 6.51
C ILE A 42 0.91 -23.24 7.40
N GLU A 43 1.44 -22.03 7.26
CA GLU A 43 2.52 -21.50 8.11
C GLU A 43 2.09 -21.40 9.57
N LYS A 44 0.85 -20.98 9.83
CA LYS A 44 0.26 -20.97 11.17
C LYS A 44 0.08 -22.38 11.73
N THR A 45 -0.33 -23.35 10.92
CA THR A 45 -0.43 -24.76 11.34
C THR A 45 0.94 -25.33 11.72
N LEU A 46 2.00 -24.98 10.98
CA LEU A 46 3.38 -25.38 11.29
C LEU A 46 3.94 -24.71 12.55
N ALA A 47 3.71 -23.41 12.72
CA ALA A 47 4.09 -22.68 13.93
C ALA A 47 3.33 -23.20 15.16
N ASP A 48 2.05 -23.52 15.01
CA ASP A 48 1.23 -24.17 16.03
C ASP A 48 1.76 -25.56 16.38
N LEU A 49 2.18 -26.37 15.40
CA LEU A 49 2.85 -27.65 15.61
C LEU A 49 4.13 -27.46 16.44
N ASN A 50 5.05 -26.59 16.02
CA ASN A 50 6.31 -26.37 16.74
C ASN A 50 6.11 -25.77 18.15
N THR A 51 5.12 -24.89 18.32
CA THR A 51 4.82 -24.24 19.62
C THR A 51 4.09 -25.18 20.57
N LYS A 52 3.08 -25.94 20.10
CA LYS A 52 2.31 -26.87 20.94
C LYS A 52 3.05 -28.17 21.24
N PHE A 53 3.86 -28.67 20.30
CA PHE A 53 4.61 -29.91 20.51
C PHE A 53 5.97 -29.72 21.16
N GLY A 54 6.57 -28.52 21.09
CA GLY A 54 7.77 -28.20 21.87
C GLY A 54 7.58 -28.34 23.39
N SER A 55 6.33 -28.23 23.88
CA SER A 55 5.94 -28.46 25.27
C SER A 55 5.44 -29.88 25.58
N LEU A 56 5.19 -30.73 24.58
CA LEU A 56 4.61 -32.07 24.78
C LEU A 56 5.70 -33.14 24.66
N ALA A 57 6.32 -33.51 25.78
CA ALA A 57 7.29 -34.62 25.80
C ALA A 57 6.61 -36.00 25.60
N TYR A 58 5.34 -36.15 26.03
CA TYR A 58 4.63 -37.43 26.08
C TYR A 58 3.20 -37.35 25.52
N VAL A 59 2.78 -38.39 24.77
CA VAL A 59 1.46 -38.48 24.10
C VAL A 59 0.82 -39.86 24.31
N LYS A 60 -0.52 -39.94 24.22
CA LYS A 60 -1.23 -41.25 24.28
C LYS A 60 -1.15 -42.01 22.97
N SER A 61 -1.25 -41.31 21.83
CA SER A 61 -1.12 -41.92 20.50
C SER A 61 -0.85 -40.88 19.42
N VAL A 62 -0.23 -41.32 18.33
CA VAL A 62 -0.08 -40.54 17.09
C VAL A 62 -0.51 -41.42 15.92
N SER A 63 -1.23 -40.85 14.96
CA SER A 63 -1.55 -41.50 13.69
C SER A 63 -1.45 -40.53 12.53
N PHE A 64 -1.09 -41.04 11.36
CA PHE A 64 -1.02 -40.27 10.12
C PHE A 64 -1.70 -41.06 8.99
N ALA A 65 -2.78 -40.51 8.45
CA ALA A 65 -3.54 -41.09 7.33
C ALA A 65 -4.31 -39.99 6.58
N ASP A 66 -4.47 -40.14 5.27
CA ASP A 66 -5.28 -39.26 4.39
C ASP A 66 -4.99 -37.75 4.56
N GLY A 67 -3.70 -37.39 4.64
CA GLY A 67 -3.27 -36.01 4.84
C GLY A 67 -3.68 -35.41 6.19
N LYS A 68 -3.91 -36.24 7.20
CA LYS A 68 -4.22 -35.80 8.56
C LYS A 68 -3.28 -36.46 9.56
N LEU A 69 -2.56 -35.63 10.30
CA LEU A 69 -1.82 -36.03 11.49
C LEU A 69 -2.75 -35.85 12.70
N VAL A 70 -3.03 -36.94 13.41
CA VAL A 70 -3.81 -36.91 14.66
C VAL A 70 -2.87 -37.21 15.80
N VAL A 71 -2.73 -36.26 16.73
CA VAL A 71 -1.98 -36.44 17.97
C VAL A 71 -2.94 -36.40 19.14
N THR A 72 -2.96 -37.47 19.92
CA THR A 72 -3.76 -37.55 21.15
C THR A 72 -2.87 -37.19 22.33
N ASP A 73 -3.19 -36.10 23.02
CA ASP A 73 -2.44 -35.63 24.18
C ASP A 73 -2.48 -36.62 25.36
N GLN A 74 -1.76 -36.31 26.42
CA GLN A 74 -1.74 -37.09 27.66
C GLN A 74 -3.13 -37.24 28.32
N ASN A 75 -4.05 -36.29 28.10
CA ASN A 75 -5.40 -36.30 28.66
C ASN A 75 -6.37 -37.16 27.84
N GLY A 76 -6.04 -37.50 26.59
CA GLY A 76 -6.91 -38.26 25.68
C GLY A 76 -7.64 -37.39 24.68
N THR A 77 -7.27 -36.13 24.55
CA THR A 77 -7.86 -35.18 23.59
C THR A 77 -7.14 -35.30 22.25
N PRO A 78 -7.82 -35.70 21.17
CA PRO A 78 -7.22 -35.75 19.84
C PRO A 78 -7.16 -34.34 19.23
N THR A 79 -5.98 -33.95 18.76
CA THR A 79 -5.79 -32.76 17.93
C THR A 79 -5.43 -33.20 16.52
N THR A 80 -6.16 -32.67 15.52
CA THR A 80 -5.96 -33.02 14.11
C THR A 80 -5.28 -31.87 13.38
N TYR A 81 -4.20 -32.17 12.68
CA TYR A 81 -3.47 -31.26 11.81
C TYR A 81 -3.63 -31.73 10.37
N THR A 82 -4.05 -30.83 9.50
CA THR A 82 -4.17 -31.12 8.06
C THR A 82 -2.80 -30.92 7.42
N ILE A 83 -2.19 -32.00 6.94
CA ILE A 83 -0.91 -31.99 6.25
C ILE A 83 -1.17 -32.50 4.82
N PRO A 84 -1.04 -31.68 3.77
CA PRO A 84 -1.33 -32.12 2.41
C PRO A 84 -0.49 -33.37 2.03
N ASP A 85 -1.14 -34.52 1.81
CA ASP A 85 -0.47 -35.76 1.38
C ASP A 85 -0.50 -35.98 -0.15
N LYS A 86 -1.18 -35.09 -0.87
CA LYS A 86 -1.33 -35.07 -2.33
C LYS A 86 -0.94 -33.70 -2.85
N ASP A 87 -0.17 -33.69 -3.93
CA ASP A 87 0.21 -32.49 -4.68
C ASP A 87 -1.06 -31.84 -5.27
N THR A 88 -1.61 -30.84 -4.58
CA THR A 88 -2.77 -30.05 -5.04
C THR A 88 -2.34 -28.76 -5.74
N ASN A 89 -1.08 -28.65 -6.16
CA ASN A 89 -0.61 -27.46 -6.86
C ASN A 89 -1.32 -27.34 -8.21
N THR A 90 -1.88 -26.16 -8.49
CA THR A 90 -2.38 -25.79 -9.81
C THR A 90 -1.27 -25.99 -10.84
N LYS A 91 -1.54 -26.76 -11.89
CA LYS A 91 -0.61 -26.93 -13.00
C LYS A 91 -0.82 -25.80 -13.99
N TYR A 92 0.23 -25.04 -14.23
CA TYR A 92 0.21 -23.97 -15.21
C TYR A 92 0.78 -24.42 -16.55
N SER A 93 0.13 -24.01 -17.64
CA SER A 93 0.60 -24.12 -19.02
C SER A 93 0.83 -22.73 -19.61
N VAL A 94 1.84 -22.58 -20.47
CA VAL A 94 2.16 -21.31 -21.13
C VAL A 94 1.82 -21.43 -22.61
N GLU A 95 0.94 -20.54 -23.08
CA GLU A 95 0.61 -20.35 -24.50
C GLU A 95 1.27 -19.08 -25.02
N ILE A 96 1.84 -19.15 -26.23
CA ILE A 96 2.50 -18.01 -26.88
C ILE A 96 1.80 -17.76 -28.21
N SER A 97 1.35 -16.53 -28.44
CA SER A 97 0.79 -16.08 -29.71
C SER A 97 1.55 -14.87 -30.24
N LYS A 98 1.52 -14.67 -31.56
CA LYS A 98 2.19 -13.54 -32.22
C LYS A 98 1.27 -12.84 -33.21
N SER A 99 1.38 -11.52 -33.31
CA SER A 99 0.86 -10.70 -34.40
C SER A 99 1.99 -9.86 -34.99
N VAL A 100 1.96 -9.66 -36.31
CA VAL A 100 2.97 -8.87 -37.03
C VAL A 100 2.26 -7.73 -37.74
N GLU A 101 2.71 -6.51 -37.49
CA GLU A 101 2.22 -5.30 -38.16
C GLU A 101 3.44 -4.44 -38.51
N GLY A 102 3.74 -4.33 -39.82
CA GLY A 102 4.97 -3.67 -40.28
C GLY A 102 6.26 -4.40 -39.85
N ASN A 103 7.25 -3.65 -39.31
CA ASN A 103 8.52 -4.18 -38.78
C ASN A 103 8.44 -4.58 -37.29
N THR A 104 7.26 -4.58 -36.69
CA THR A 104 7.09 -4.89 -35.26
C THR A 104 6.34 -6.21 -35.10
N THR A 105 6.93 -7.12 -34.32
CA THR A 105 6.28 -8.37 -33.92
C THR A 105 5.81 -8.24 -32.48
N THR A 106 4.50 -8.25 -32.26
CA THR A 106 3.91 -8.30 -30.92
C THR A 106 3.73 -9.75 -30.49
N VAL A 107 4.27 -10.11 -29.34
CA VAL A 107 4.24 -11.45 -28.76
C VAL A 107 3.40 -11.40 -27.50
N THR A 108 2.36 -12.23 -27.41
CA THR A 108 1.50 -12.34 -26.22
C THR A 108 1.77 -13.68 -25.54
N VAL A 109 2.16 -13.63 -24.26
CA VAL A 109 2.40 -14.78 -23.40
C VAL A 109 1.19 -14.94 -22.49
N THR A 110 0.56 -16.11 -22.49
CA THR A 110 -0.60 -16.42 -21.65
C THR A 110 -0.31 -17.61 -20.75
N LEU A 111 -0.46 -17.45 -19.44
CA LEU A 111 -0.43 -18.50 -18.44
C LEU A 111 -1.86 -19.02 -18.21
N LYS A 112 -2.08 -20.33 -18.28
CA LYS A 112 -3.35 -20.98 -17.95
C LYS A 112 -3.16 -22.01 -16.85
N GLY A 113 -3.83 -21.83 -15.72
CA GLY A 113 -3.95 -22.84 -14.66
C GLY A 113 -5.00 -23.89 -15.01
N ASP A 114 -4.80 -25.12 -14.54
CA ASP A 114 -5.79 -26.20 -14.64
C ASP A 114 -7.01 -26.02 -13.71
N ASP A 115 -6.98 -24.99 -12.86
CA ASP A 115 -8.09 -24.48 -12.06
C ASP A 115 -8.96 -23.44 -12.80
N GLY A 116 -8.59 -23.06 -14.02
CA GLY A 116 -9.30 -22.05 -14.82
C GLY A 116 -8.70 -20.64 -14.73
N SER A 117 -7.69 -20.41 -13.88
CA SER A 117 -6.98 -19.13 -13.79
C SER A 117 -6.25 -18.81 -15.10
N THR A 118 -6.27 -17.55 -15.52
CA THR A 118 -5.61 -17.10 -16.76
C THR A 118 -4.96 -15.73 -16.57
N SER A 119 -3.72 -15.57 -17.04
CA SER A 119 -3.02 -14.27 -17.08
C SER A 119 -2.29 -14.10 -18.41
N SER A 120 -2.35 -12.91 -19.01
CA SER A 120 -1.79 -12.63 -20.32
C SER A 120 -1.08 -11.29 -20.35
N GLU A 121 0.13 -11.26 -20.91
CA GLU A 121 0.89 -10.02 -21.13
C GLU A 121 1.52 -10.03 -22.53
N SER A 122 1.71 -8.83 -23.10
CA SER A 122 2.26 -8.67 -24.44
C SER A 122 3.53 -7.82 -24.44
N PHE A 123 4.49 -8.17 -25.27
CA PHE A 123 5.70 -7.38 -25.52
C PHE A 123 6.04 -7.33 -27.01
N THR A 124 6.79 -6.32 -27.43
CA THR A 124 7.16 -6.08 -28.84
C THR A 124 8.62 -6.40 -29.10
N LEU A 125 8.89 -7.06 -30.22
CA LEU A 125 10.23 -7.26 -30.78
C LEU A 125 10.44 -6.30 -31.96
N THR A 126 11.58 -5.60 -31.97
CA THR A 126 12.05 -4.77 -33.09
C THR A 126 13.37 -5.30 -33.66
N ASP A 127 13.75 -4.89 -34.88
CA ASP A 127 14.97 -5.34 -35.61
C ASP A 127 16.30 -5.17 -34.83
N LYS A 128 16.29 -4.50 -33.66
CA LYS A 128 17.45 -4.31 -32.78
C LYS A 128 17.53 -5.31 -31.61
N ASP A 129 16.51 -6.13 -31.41
CA ASP A 129 16.35 -6.98 -30.21
C ASP A 129 16.81 -8.44 -30.43
N THR A 130 17.36 -8.77 -31.61
CA THR A 130 17.84 -10.13 -31.94
C THR A 130 19.33 -10.16 -32.33
N ILE A 131 20.04 -11.22 -31.89
CA ILE A 131 21.44 -11.51 -32.24
C ILE A 131 21.56 -12.11 -33.67
N THR A 132 20.45 -12.29 -34.37
CA THR A 132 20.38 -12.81 -35.75
C THR A 132 19.38 -12.01 -36.58
N GLU A 133 19.75 -11.66 -37.82
CA GLU A 133 19.00 -10.85 -38.81
C GLU A 133 17.69 -11.52 -39.33
N ASP A 134 16.96 -12.25 -38.50
CA ASP A 134 15.68 -12.85 -38.87
C ASP A 134 14.65 -12.52 -37.77
N THR A 135 13.61 -11.75 -38.11
CA THR A 135 12.48 -11.34 -37.26
C THR A 135 11.54 -12.53 -36.94
N THR A 136 12.11 -13.69 -36.64
CA THR A 136 11.40 -14.91 -36.32
C THR A 136 11.52 -15.17 -34.82
N LEU A 137 10.39 -15.00 -34.11
CA LEU A 137 10.23 -15.41 -32.71
C LEU A 137 10.77 -16.85 -32.53
N ASP A 138 11.79 -17.03 -31.69
CA ASP A 138 12.33 -18.34 -31.33
C ASP A 138 11.77 -18.76 -29.96
N PRO A 139 10.79 -19.69 -29.91
CA PRO A 139 10.20 -20.12 -28.65
C PRO A 139 11.18 -20.77 -27.69
N SER A 140 12.36 -21.21 -28.17
CA SER A 140 13.40 -21.82 -27.32
C SER A 140 14.14 -20.80 -26.44
N LEU A 141 14.01 -19.51 -26.73
CA LEU A 141 14.56 -18.43 -25.93
C LEU A 141 13.68 -18.04 -24.74
N PHE A 142 12.52 -18.67 -24.56
CA PHE A 142 11.74 -18.51 -23.33
C PHE A 142 12.28 -19.39 -22.22
N TRP A 143 12.51 -18.79 -21.06
CA TRP A 143 12.92 -19.50 -19.86
C TRP A 143 12.36 -18.82 -18.60
N MET A 144 12.25 -19.60 -17.53
CA MET A 144 11.77 -19.13 -16.23
C MET A 144 12.94 -19.01 -15.25
N ASP A 145 12.95 -17.93 -14.48
CA ASP A 145 13.93 -17.75 -13.40
C ASP A 145 13.47 -18.37 -12.07
N GLU A 146 14.32 -18.28 -11.04
CA GLU A 146 14.09 -18.89 -9.72
C GLU A 146 12.90 -18.28 -8.98
N ASN A 147 12.43 -17.10 -9.39
CA ASN A 147 11.28 -16.39 -8.81
C ASN A 147 10.00 -16.59 -9.63
N GLY A 148 10.02 -17.48 -10.65
CA GLY A 148 8.84 -17.82 -11.44
C GLY A 148 8.57 -16.85 -12.59
N VAL A 149 9.44 -15.86 -12.79
CA VAL A 149 9.28 -14.87 -13.87
C VAL A 149 9.70 -15.48 -15.20
N ILE A 150 8.88 -15.28 -16.24
CA ILE A 150 9.19 -15.70 -17.61
C ILE A 150 10.00 -14.60 -18.33
N TRP A 151 11.09 -15.02 -18.98
CA TRP A 151 12.01 -14.15 -19.72
C TRP A 151 12.14 -14.64 -21.17
N TYR A 152 12.43 -13.72 -22.08
CA TYR A 152 12.73 -13.99 -23.49
C TYR A 152 14.14 -13.49 -23.84
N GLY A 153 15.04 -14.41 -24.20
CA GLY A 153 16.45 -14.13 -24.56
C GLY A 153 17.40 -15.23 -24.06
N LEU A 154 18.71 -15.07 -24.28
CA LEU A 154 19.70 -16.06 -23.84
C LEU A 154 19.83 -16.07 -22.31
N LYS A 155 19.50 -17.19 -21.67
CA LYS A 155 19.58 -17.34 -20.20
C LYS A 155 20.96 -17.01 -19.60
N THR A 156 22.03 -17.16 -20.38
CA THR A 156 23.41 -16.82 -19.97
C THR A 156 23.69 -15.32 -19.93
N ASP A 157 22.79 -14.49 -20.47
CA ASP A 157 22.91 -13.03 -20.56
C ASP A 157 21.58 -12.37 -20.17
N LYS A 158 21.23 -12.53 -18.87
CA LYS A 158 19.94 -12.09 -18.33
C LYS A 158 19.70 -10.58 -18.50
N ASP A 159 20.76 -9.77 -18.43
CA ASP A 159 20.66 -8.30 -18.46
C ASP A 159 20.16 -7.76 -19.81
N ASN A 160 20.35 -8.53 -20.89
CA ASN A 160 19.85 -8.21 -22.22
C ASN A 160 18.55 -8.97 -22.59
N CYS A 161 17.97 -9.74 -21.66
CA CYS A 161 16.71 -10.45 -21.88
C CYS A 161 15.50 -9.53 -21.65
N ILE A 162 14.43 -9.78 -22.41
CA ILE A 162 13.15 -9.09 -22.23
C ILE A 162 12.36 -9.80 -21.12
N LYS A 163 11.93 -9.05 -20.11
CA LYS A 163 10.99 -9.53 -19.09
C LYS A 163 9.57 -9.52 -19.68
N THR A 164 8.88 -10.66 -19.70
CA THR A 164 7.61 -10.78 -20.43
C THR A 164 6.39 -10.25 -19.67
N GLY A 165 6.54 -9.92 -18.39
CA GLY A 165 5.44 -9.49 -17.49
C GLY A 165 4.71 -10.66 -16.83
N VAL A 166 4.76 -11.88 -17.39
CA VAL A 166 4.09 -13.06 -16.83
C VAL A 166 4.94 -13.76 -15.77
N THR A 167 4.35 -14.03 -14.60
CA THR A 167 4.99 -14.76 -13.49
C THR A 167 4.17 -15.98 -13.13
N VAL A 168 4.83 -17.15 -13.02
CA VAL A 168 4.22 -18.38 -12.53
C VAL A 168 4.22 -18.35 -10.99
N PRO A 169 3.07 -18.51 -10.33
CA PRO A 169 3.02 -18.63 -8.87
C PRO A 169 3.85 -19.83 -8.40
N LEU A 170 4.92 -19.56 -7.64
CA LEU A 170 5.77 -20.58 -7.04
C LEU A 170 5.35 -20.82 -5.59
N HIS A 171 5.00 -22.06 -5.24
CA HIS A 171 4.82 -22.47 -3.86
C HIS A 171 6.11 -23.07 -3.28
N ASN A 172 6.46 -22.73 -2.04
CA ASN A 172 7.54 -23.38 -1.31
C ASN A 172 7.16 -24.84 -1.00
N LYS A 173 8.04 -25.78 -1.37
CA LYS A 173 7.89 -27.20 -1.00
C LYS A 173 8.21 -27.37 0.48
N THR A 174 7.18 -27.41 1.32
CA THR A 174 7.33 -27.92 2.69
C THR A 174 7.57 -29.42 2.64
N SER A 175 8.66 -29.91 3.23
CA SER A 175 8.91 -31.36 3.34
C SER A 175 8.60 -31.83 4.75
N VAL A 176 7.64 -32.75 4.87
CA VAL A 176 7.25 -33.38 6.15
C VAL A 176 7.60 -34.87 6.10
N ALA A 177 8.34 -35.36 7.09
CA ALA A 177 8.65 -36.79 7.28
C ALA A 177 8.25 -37.24 8.69
N ILE A 178 7.56 -38.38 8.80
CA ILE A 178 7.15 -38.99 10.07
C ILE A 178 7.73 -40.39 10.13
N ILE A 179 8.54 -40.70 11.14
CA ILE A 179 9.26 -41.97 11.29
C ILE A 179 8.95 -42.59 12.66
N ASP A 180 8.80 -43.91 12.73
CA ASP A 180 8.61 -44.63 13.99
C ASP A 180 9.89 -44.60 14.84
N TYR A 181 9.77 -44.23 16.12
CA TYR A 181 10.84 -44.37 17.10
C TYR A 181 10.66 -45.65 17.91
N VAL A 182 11.71 -46.49 17.93
CA VAL A 182 11.67 -47.84 18.48
C VAL A 182 12.79 -48.01 19.51
N VAL A 183 12.44 -48.46 20.71
CA VAL A 183 13.38 -48.82 21.79
C VAL A 183 13.07 -50.25 22.22
N ASP A 184 14.09 -51.10 22.29
CA ASP A 184 13.97 -52.53 22.64
C ASP A 184 12.92 -53.32 21.82
N GLY A 185 12.75 -52.95 20.55
CA GLY A 185 11.82 -53.59 19.62
C GLY A 185 10.34 -53.20 19.81
N ALA A 186 10.02 -52.38 20.81
CA ALA A 186 8.72 -51.75 20.99
C ALA A 186 8.72 -50.36 20.34
N LYS A 187 7.64 -50.04 19.63
CA LYS A 187 7.41 -48.68 19.11
C LYS A 187 7.05 -47.77 20.29
N VAL A 188 7.97 -46.90 20.68
CA VAL A 188 7.84 -46.03 21.85
C VAL A 188 7.62 -44.56 21.48
N GLY A 189 7.57 -44.21 20.19
CA GLY A 189 7.37 -42.83 19.76
C GLY A 189 7.38 -42.61 18.24
N TRP A 190 7.43 -41.34 17.84
CA TRP A 190 7.61 -40.87 16.47
C TRP A 190 8.55 -39.67 16.39
N ASP A 191 9.37 -39.63 15.33
CA ASP A 191 10.11 -38.45 14.91
C ASP A 191 9.36 -37.75 13.77
N ILE A 192 9.02 -36.48 13.97
CA ILE A 192 8.34 -35.63 12.99
C ILE A 192 9.32 -34.57 12.52
N THR A 193 9.73 -34.63 11.26
CA THR A 193 10.65 -33.67 10.64
C THR A 193 9.89 -32.76 9.70
N VAL A 194 9.98 -31.45 9.93
CA VAL A 194 9.43 -30.40 9.07
C VAL A 194 10.57 -29.44 8.72
N ASP A 195 10.87 -29.28 7.44
CA ASP A 195 11.92 -28.37 6.94
C ASP A 195 13.27 -28.49 7.70
N ASN A 196 13.70 -29.74 7.92
CA ASN A 196 14.92 -30.15 8.65
C ASN A 196 14.92 -29.90 10.17
N VAL A 197 13.79 -29.54 10.78
CA VAL A 197 13.62 -29.50 12.24
C VAL A 197 12.87 -30.77 12.67
N THR A 198 13.48 -31.58 13.54
CA THR A 198 12.89 -32.83 14.04
C THR A 198 12.35 -32.66 15.45
N THR A 199 11.08 -32.98 15.66
CA THR A 199 10.42 -33.08 16.97
C THR A 199 10.21 -34.54 17.34
N HIS A 200 10.50 -34.89 18.59
CA HIS A 200 10.37 -36.24 19.12
C HIS A 200 9.16 -36.37 20.03
N LEU A 201 8.28 -37.34 19.76
CA LEU A 201 7.11 -37.63 20.60
C LEU A 201 7.21 -39.04 21.18
N SER A 202 7.19 -39.16 22.51
CA SER A 202 7.18 -40.46 23.20
C SER A 202 5.75 -40.89 23.59
N VAL A 203 5.43 -42.17 23.42
CA VAL A 203 4.13 -42.75 23.80
C VAL A 203 4.16 -43.17 25.27
N LEU A 204 3.13 -42.76 26.01
CA LEU A 204 2.95 -43.12 27.42
C LEU A 204 2.75 -44.63 27.61
N ASP A 205 3.27 -45.13 28.73
CA ASP A 205 3.00 -46.47 29.27
C ASP A 205 3.39 -47.68 28.40
N VAL A 206 4.16 -47.46 27.32
CA VAL A 206 4.61 -48.56 26.43
C VAL A 206 5.54 -49.54 27.14
N LEU A 207 6.37 -49.04 28.06
CA LEU A 207 7.35 -49.81 28.82
C LEU A 207 7.00 -49.80 30.33
N PRO A 208 7.28 -50.89 31.07
CA PRO A 208 7.00 -50.95 32.50
C PRO A 208 8.00 -50.10 33.32
N ILE A 209 7.53 -49.52 34.43
CA ILE A 209 8.40 -48.85 35.41
C ILE A 209 9.45 -49.83 35.95
N THR A 210 10.70 -49.40 35.97
CA THR A 210 11.87 -50.16 36.45
C THR A 210 12.55 -49.54 37.67
N GLY A 211 12.23 -48.29 38.04
CA GLY A 211 12.79 -47.67 39.24
C GLY A 211 12.40 -46.21 39.45
N PHE A 212 12.77 -45.71 40.65
CA PHE A 212 12.62 -44.32 41.08
C PHE A 212 13.94 -43.84 41.68
N SER A 213 14.38 -42.64 41.35
CA SER A 213 15.61 -42.02 41.89
C SER A 213 15.28 -40.70 42.59
N TRP A 214 15.78 -40.49 43.80
CA TRP A 214 15.44 -39.32 44.63
C TRP A 214 16.02 -38.00 44.10
N ILE A 215 15.29 -36.90 44.29
CA ILE A 215 15.68 -35.52 43.98
C ILE A 215 15.57 -34.68 45.28
N PRO A 216 16.59 -34.67 46.14
CA PRO A 216 16.57 -33.88 47.37
C PRO A 216 16.60 -32.38 47.06
N LYS A 217 15.63 -31.63 47.58
CA LYS A 217 15.61 -30.15 47.50
C LYS A 217 16.14 -29.47 48.75
N ASP A 218 16.18 -30.19 49.88
CA ASP A 218 16.57 -29.63 51.16
C ASP A 218 17.39 -30.63 51.99
N TYR A 219 18.23 -30.07 52.86
CA TYR A 219 19.07 -30.81 53.79
C TYR A 219 18.91 -30.21 55.17
N TYR A 220 18.37 -31.00 56.10
CA TYR A 220 18.26 -30.61 57.49
C TYR A 220 19.29 -31.39 58.30
N ASN A 221 20.25 -30.67 58.90
CA ASN A 221 21.42 -31.23 59.59
C ASN A 221 22.22 -32.27 58.77
N GLY A 222 22.35 -32.03 57.47
CA GLY A 222 23.11 -32.90 56.56
C GLY A 222 22.40 -34.18 56.14
N ILE A 223 21.14 -34.38 56.56
CA ILE A 223 20.26 -35.46 56.10
C ILE A 223 19.31 -34.88 55.05
N GLU A 224 19.11 -35.61 53.95
CA GLU A 224 18.10 -35.28 52.94
C GLU A 224 16.73 -35.16 53.61
N ALA A 225 16.09 -34.01 53.43
CA ALA A 225 14.89 -33.66 54.15
C ALA A 225 13.79 -33.12 53.23
N VAL A 226 12.56 -33.22 53.73
CA VAL A 226 11.40 -32.54 53.18
C VAL A 226 10.92 -31.54 54.24
N ALA A 227 11.05 -30.26 53.93
CA ALA A 227 10.52 -29.19 54.76
C ALA A 227 9.00 -29.06 54.56
N PHE A 228 8.29 -28.90 55.67
CA PHE A 228 6.89 -28.51 55.67
C PHE A 228 6.83 -27.04 56.08
N GLY A 229 6.61 -26.15 55.12
CA GLY A 229 6.35 -24.75 55.44
C GLY A 229 5.09 -24.62 56.28
N SER A 230 5.05 -23.74 57.27
CA SER A 230 3.84 -23.45 58.03
C SER A 230 3.68 -21.98 58.37
N TYR A 231 2.43 -21.52 58.40
CA TYR A 231 2.05 -20.16 58.76
C TYR A 231 1.29 -20.15 60.07
N SER A 232 1.73 -19.31 61.00
CA SER A 232 1.00 -18.96 62.22
C SER A 232 0.20 -17.68 61.98
N TYR A 233 -1.11 -17.73 62.21
CA TYR A 233 -2.00 -16.58 62.11
C TYR A 233 -3.08 -16.59 63.19
N ASN A 234 -3.73 -15.44 63.40
CA ASN A 234 -4.86 -15.32 64.32
C ASN A 234 -6.17 -15.68 63.59
N LYS A 235 -6.94 -16.62 64.13
CA LYS A 235 -8.27 -16.93 63.57
C LYS A 235 -9.25 -15.78 63.83
N VAL A 236 -10.16 -15.59 62.88
CA VAL A 236 -11.23 -14.59 62.94
C VAL A 236 -12.53 -15.30 63.32
N VAL A 237 -13.25 -14.80 64.33
CA VAL A 237 -14.57 -15.33 64.68
C VAL A 237 -15.64 -14.24 64.68
N GLY A 238 -16.88 -14.64 64.38
CA GLY A 238 -18.04 -13.75 64.45
C GLY A 238 -18.39 -13.40 65.90
N THR A 239 -18.84 -12.17 66.12
CA THR A 239 -19.34 -11.71 67.43
C THR A 239 -20.81 -12.09 67.63
N ALA A 240 -21.28 -12.10 68.89
CA ALA A 240 -22.63 -12.57 69.26
C ALA A 240 -23.79 -11.66 68.79
N THR A 241 -23.50 -10.46 68.30
CA THR A 241 -24.50 -9.56 67.69
C THR A 241 -24.91 -10.07 66.32
N ALA A 242 -26.23 -10.08 66.06
CA ALA A 242 -26.85 -10.56 64.83
C ALA A 242 -26.40 -9.82 63.56
N ASP A 243 -25.59 -8.76 63.70
CA ASP A 243 -25.02 -8.00 62.59
C ASP A 243 -23.47 -7.89 62.74
N THR A 244 -22.80 -8.88 62.14
CA THR A 244 -21.68 -8.72 61.18
C THR A 244 -20.32 -8.12 61.59
N THR A 245 -20.00 -7.91 62.87
CA THR A 245 -18.61 -7.64 63.28
C THR A 245 -17.80 -8.91 63.53
N TYR A 246 -16.64 -9.01 62.89
CA TYR A 246 -15.67 -10.07 63.08
C TYR A 246 -14.47 -9.54 63.88
N THR A 247 -13.96 -10.34 64.82
CA THR A 247 -12.77 -10.00 65.60
C THR A 247 -11.73 -11.11 65.49
N ALA A 248 -10.46 -10.75 65.42
CA ALA A 248 -9.39 -11.70 65.71
C ALA A 248 -9.46 -12.03 67.20
N THR A 249 -9.86 -13.25 67.56
CA THR A 249 -10.28 -13.56 68.96
C THR A 249 -9.72 -14.84 69.56
N GLY A 250 -8.75 -15.54 68.95
CA GLY A 250 -8.19 -16.72 69.63
C GLY A 250 -6.89 -17.27 69.07
N ASP A 251 -6.25 -18.07 69.94
CA ASP A 251 -5.00 -18.85 69.88
C ASP A 251 -4.34 -18.97 68.49
N GLU A 252 -3.01 -18.74 68.45
CA GLU A 252 -2.14 -18.95 67.28
C GLU A 252 -2.52 -20.24 66.56
N THR A 253 -3.02 -20.09 65.33
CA THR A 253 -3.43 -21.21 64.50
C THR A 253 -2.32 -21.49 63.50
N LEU A 254 -1.71 -22.68 63.59
CA LEU A 254 -0.63 -23.11 62.70
C LEU A 254 -1.20 -23.94 61.55
N SER A 255 -0.98 -23.47 60.32
CA SER A 255 -1.33 -24.20 59.10
C SER A 255 -0.06 -24.67 58.41
N SER A 256 0.08 -25.98 58.18
CA SER A 256 1.22 -26.57 57.47
C SER A 256 0.87 -26.91 56.04
N PHE A 257 1.76 -26.56 55.11
CA PHE A 257 1.67 -26.96 53.71
C PHE A 257 2.20 -28.38 53.53
N PRO A 258 1.69 -29.09 52.51
CA PRO A 258 2.25 -30.39 52.15
C PRO A 258 3.75 -30.27 51.86
N GLY A 259 4.54 -31.19 52.39
CA GLY A 259 5.94 -31.34 52.02
C GLY A 259 6.05 -32.05 50.67
N GLU A 260 6.94 -31.57 49.79
CA GLU A 260 7.11 -32.17 48.46
C GLU A 260 8.36 -33.04 48.35
N ALA A 261 8.15 -34.28 47.94
CA ALA A 261 9.17 -35.28 47.68
C ALA A 261 9.22 -35.61 46.19
N ASN A 262 10.33 -35.33 45.50
CA ASN A 262 10.46 -35.45 44.05
C ASN A 262 11.38 -36.61 43.64
N PHE A 263 10.99 -37.39 42.62
CA PHE A 263 11.74 -38.57 42.15
C PHE A 263 11.78 -38.64 40.62
N TYR A 264 12.94 -38.92 40.02
CA TYR A 264 13.00 -39.33 38.61
C TYR A 264 12.41 -40.73 38.44
N ILE A 265 11.57 -40.91 37.42
CA ILE A 265 10.99 -42.21 37.05
C ILE A 265 11.69 -42.81 35.83
N ASN A 266 11.84 -44.14 35.80
CA ASN A 266 12.43 -44.85 34.67
C ASN A 266 11.47 -45.93 34.13
N PRO A 267 11.06 -45.89 32.85
CA PRO A 267 11.33 -44.83 31.87
C PRO A 267 10.52 -43.55 32.18
N ALA A 268 11.00 -42.41 31.69
CA ALA A 268 10.37 -41.11 31.93
C ALA A 268 8.96 -40.97 31.30
N SER A 269 8.61 -41.86 30.35
CA SER A 269 7.27 -41.95 29.73
C SER A 269 6.24 -42.74 30.54
N ALA A 270 6.61 -43.20 31.74
CA ALA A 270 5.67 -43.86 32.64
C ALA A 270 4.65 -42.87 33.21
N SER A 271 3.39 -43.27 33.26
CA SER A 271 2.30 -42.48 33.84
C SER A 271 1.82 -43.03 35.18
N LEU A 272 1.04 -42.20 35.88
CA LEU A 272 0.41 -42.55 37.15
C LEU A 272 -0.52 -43.78 37.03
N ALA A 273 -1.04 -44.06 35.83
CA ALA A 273 -1.89 -45.23 35.58
C ALA A 273 -1.14 -46.57 35.76
N GLN A 274 0.19 -46.55 35.68
CA GLN A 274 1.02 -47.73 35.94
C GLN A 274 1.21 -48.00 37.45
N ILE A 275 0.75 -47.12 38.35
CA ILE A 275 0.76 -47.33 39.81
C ILE A 275 -0.61 -47.80 40.31
N ARG A 276 -0.65 -48.87 41.11
CA ARG A 276 -1.90 -49.35 41.74
C ARG A 276 -2.40 -48.30 42.73
N GLY A 277 -3.68 -47.91 42.59
CA GLY A 277 -4.28 -46.84 43.39
C GLY A 277 -4.05 -45.44 42.82
N GLY A 278 -3.32 -45.30 41.69
CA GLY A 278 -3.10 -44.02 41.02
C GLY A 278 -2.49 -42.98 41.95
N ALA A 279 -3.13 -41.81 42.07
CA ALA A 279 -2.68 -40.71 42.91
C ALA A 279 -2.58 -41.07 44.40
N GLU A 280 -3.39 -42.00 44.89
CA GLU A 280 -3.37 -42.43 46.30
C GLU A 280 -2.57 -43.73 46.50
N GLY A 281 -1.84 -44.17 45.47
CA GLY A 281 -1.14 -45.47 45.44
C GLY A 281 0.10 -45.57 46.33
N ALA A 282 0.55 -44.47 46.94
CA ALA A 282 1.69 -44.45 47.84
C ALA A 282 1.29 -44.82 49.28
N THR A 283 1.96 -45.82 49.85
CA THR A 283 1.94 -46.04 51.30
C THR A 283 3.11 -45.30 51.93
N VAL A 284 2.84 -44.41 52.89
CA VAL A 284 3.88 -43.77 53.71
C VAL A 284 4.34 -44.75 54.80
N LEU A 285 5.64 -44.98 54.88
CA LEU A 285 6.31 -45.73 55.93
C LEU A 285 6.93 -44.74 56.92
N TYR A 286 6.52 -44.81 58.17
CA TYR A 286 6.99 -43.92 59.23
C TYR A 286 8.00 -44.61 60.14
N LYS A 287 9.11 -43.92 60.41
CA LYS A 287 10.12 -44.34 61.38
C LYS A 287 10.27 -43.25 62.45
N LYS A 288 9.81 -43.58 63.66
CA LYS A 288 9.95 -42.75 64.86
C LYS A 288 11.42 -42.51 65.20
N ALA A 289 11.72 -41.32 65.72
CA ALA A 289 12.98 -41.03 66.37
C ALA A 289 13.24 -42.00 67.55
N THR A 290 14.49 -42.42 67.74
CA THR A 290 14.90 -43.56 68.57
C THR A 290 14.60 -43.43 70.08
N ASN A 291 14.00 -42.31 70.54
CA ASN A 291 13.87 -41.96 71.96
C ASN A 291 12.44 -41.73 72.49
N HIS A 292 11.36 -41.97 71.72
CA HIS A 292 9.99 -41.69 72.18
C HIS A 292 9.04 -42.89 72.17
N THR A 293 8.51 -43.27 73.35
CA THR A 293 7.52 -44.35 73.53
C THR A 293 6.06 -43.87 73.62
N THR A 294 5.80 -42.57 73.80
CA THR A 294 4.45 -42.03 74.11
C THR A 294 3.84 -41.09 73.06
N ARG A 295 4.58 -40.73 71.99
CA ARG A 295 4.14 -39.76 70.97
C ARG A 295 3.32 -40.40 69.85
N ALA A 296 2.26 -39.72 69.43
CA ALA A 296 1.43 -40.11 68.27
C ALA A 296 2.21 -39.94 66.96
N ASP A 297 1.88 -40.75 65.95
CA ASP A 297 2.39 -40.58 64.59
C ASP A 297 1.92 -39.22 64.03
N ILE A 298 2.74 -38.56 63.21
CA ILE A 298 2.33 -37.34 62.47
C ILE A 298 1.20 -37.61 61.46
N GLY A 299 0.82 -38.88 61.28
CA GLY A 299 -0.32 -39.28 60.47
C GLY A 299 -0.07 -39.04 58.98
N ALA A 300 1.18 -39.16 58.56
CA ALA A 300 1.59 -38.76 57.22
C ALA A 300 0.92 -39.61 56.13
N THR A 301 0.32 -38.93 55.16
CA THR A 301 -0.23 -39.52 53.94
C THR A 301 0.40 -38.84 52.74
N ALA A 302 0.42 -39.53 51.59
CA ALA A 302 1.03 -38.99 50.38
C ALA A 302 0.09 -39.14 49.19
N THR A 303 -0.03 -38.07 48.41
CA THR A 303 -0.68 -38.07 47.11
C THR A 303 0.38 -37.89 46.03
N LEU A 304 0.30 -38.70 44.99
CA LEU A 304 1.23 -38.75 43.89
C LEU A 304 0.72 -37.96 42.69
N SER A 305 1.63 -37.24 42.05
CA SER A 305 1.48 -36.67 40.72
C SER A 305 2.72 -37.04 39.90
N MET A 306 2.57 -37.05 38.58
CA MET A 306 3.68 -37.28 37.66
C MET A 306 3.59 -36.30 36.50
N GLU A 307 4.69 -35.63 36.21
CA GLU A 307 4.85 -34.72 35.08
C GLU A 307 6.32 -34.74 34.66
N ASP A 308 6.59 -34.69 33.35
CA ASP A 308 7.94 -34.60 32.77
C ASP A 308 8.95 -35.64 33.30
N GLY A 309 8.51 -36.87 33.54
CA GLY A 309 9.36 -37.94 34.06
C GLY A 309 9.77 -37.77 35.54
N ILE A 310 9.10 -36.86 36.26
CA ILE A 310 9.25 -36.65 37.70
C ILE A 310 7.96 -37.07 38.40
N LEU A 311 8.09 -37.97 39.37
CA LEU A 311 7.04 -38.24 40.35
C LEU A 311 7.19 -37.26 41.52
N THR A 312 6.14 -36.51 41.80
CA THR A 312 6.04 -35.64 42.97
C THR A 312 5.05 -36.26 43.95
N ALA A 313 5.54 -36.61 45.13
CA ALA A 313 4.72 -37.00 46.26
C ALA A 313 4.49 -35.79 47.16
N SER A 314 3.24 -35.34 47.21
CA SER A 314 2.74 -34.32 48.12
C SER A 314 2.36 -35.00 49.43
N ILE A 315 3.12 -34.73 50.49
CA ILE A 315 3.00 -35.39 51.79
C ILE A 315 2.27 -34.45 52.74
N VAL A 316 1.21 -34.92 53.37
CA VAL A 316 0.45 -34.18 54.39
C VAL A 316 0.62 -34.88 55.73
N GLY A 317 0.91 -34.13 56.79
CA GLY A 317 1.00 -34.62 58.16
C GLY A 317 0.71 -33.51 59.16
N ASP A 318 0.33 -33.87 60.39
CA ASP A 318 0.11 -32.91 61.48
C ASP A 318 1.46 -32.47 62.05
N MET A 319 1.97 -31.34 61.54
CA MET A 319 3.25 -30.80 61.96
C MET A 319 3.25 -30.20 63.38
N ASN A 320 2.09 -30.08 64.05
CA ASN A 320 2.06 -29.81 65.49
C ASN A 320 2.55 -30.99 66.30
N GLN A 321 2.45 -32.20 65.74
CA GLN A 321 2.99 -33.39 66.36
C GLN A 321 4.47 -33.56 66.04
N ALA A 322 5.07 -32.92 65.03
CA ALA A 322 6.45 -33.18 64.56
C ALA A 322 7.54 -32.89 65.62
N GLU A 323 8.66 -33.64 65.57
CA GLU A 323 9.81 -33.35 66.44
C GLU A 323 10.45 -31.99 66.12
N THR A 324 10.87 -31.29 67.16
CA THR A 324 11.55 -29.98 67.08
C THR A 324 13.03 -30.05 67.42
N ASP A 325 13.47 -31.14 68.07
CA ASP A 325 14.88 -31.42 68.33
C ASP A 325 15.63 -31.75 67.02
N PRO A 326 16.65 -30.95 66.66
CA PRO A 326 17.43 -31.16 65.45
C PRO A 326 18.20 -32.51 65.40
N GLU A 327 18.45 -33.17 66.53
CA GLU A 327 19.16 -34.46 66.58
C GLU A 327 18.24 -35.70 66.61
N ALA A 328 16.90 -35.52 66.65
CA ALA A 328 15.93 -36.59 66.84
C ALA A 328 14.78 -36.59 65.81
N LEU A 329 15.06 -36.35 64.54
CA LEU A 329 14.04 -36.13 63.51
C LEU A 329 13.16 -37.36 63.20
N ASP A 330 11.92 -37.07 62.81
CA ASP A 330 11.03 -38.04 62.18
C ASP A 330 11.50 -38.37 60.75
N MET A 331 11.41 -39.64 60.36
CA MET A 331 11.78 -40.07 59.00
C MET A 331 10.63 -40.78 58.28
N LEU A 332 10.47 -40.47 56.99
CA LEU A 332 9.47 -41.07 56.10
C LEU A 332 10.13 -41.78 54.92
N ALA A 333 9.49 -42.83 54.42
CA ALA A 333 9.77 -43.44 53.12
C ALA A 333 8.45 -43.73 52.39
N LEU A 334 8.48 -43.75 51.06
CA LEU A 334 7.30 -44.03 50.24
C LEU A 334 7.40 -45.41 49.62
N ARG A 335 6.33 -46.20 49.71
CA ARG A 335 6.22 -47.50 49.05
C ARG A 335 5.10 -47.48 48.02
N MET A 336 5.43 -47.84 46.78
CA MET A 336 4.51 -47.86 45.63
C MET A 336 4.53 -49.22 44.95
N THR A 337 3.39 -49.68 44.45
CA THR A 337 3.28 -50.94 43.70
C THR A 337 2.72 -50.68 42.31
N THR A 338 3.41 -51.14 41.27
CA THR A 338 2.95 -50.99 39.88
C THR A 338 1.78 -51.93 39.58
N THR A 339 0.99 -51.63 38.56
CA THR A 339 -0.12 -52.49 38.09
C THR A 339 0.35 -53.91 37.78
N ASN A 340 1.55 -54.03 37.21
CA ASN A 340 2.26 -55.28 36.92
C ASN A 340 2.78 -56.02 38.18
N GLY A 341 2.63 -55.45 39.37
CA GLY A 341 2.92 -56.09 40.66
C GLY A 341 4.32 -55.88 41.21
N GLN A 342 5.17 -55.07 40.56
CA GLN A 342 6.49 -54.71 41.09
C GLN A 342 6.35 -53.67 42.20
N THR A 343 7.09 -53.80 43.30
CA THR A 343 7.03 -52.86 44.44
C THR A 343 8.36 -52.14 44.62
N PHE A 344 8.29 -50.83 44.78
CA PHE A 344 9.43 -49.95 45.00
C PHE A 344 9.29 -49.24 46.35
N THR A 345 10.36 -49.16 47.12
CA THR A 345 10.41 -48.41 48.39
C THR A 345 11.56 -47.42 48.31
N THR A 346 11.30 -46.15 48.61
CA THR A 346 12.31 -45.10 48.61
C THR A 346 13.23 -45.22 49.82
N ASN A 347 14.36 -44.51 49.80
CA ASN A 347 15.14 -44.29 51.02
C ASN A 347 14.32 -43.48 52.04
N TYR A 348 14.69 -43.60 53.31
CA TYR A 348 14.12 -42.76 54.37
C TYR A 348 14.72 -41.34 54.31
N PHE A 349 13.87 -40.33 54.33
CA PHE A 349 14.23 -38.91 54.39
C PHE A 349 13.67 -38.27 55.67
N ALA A 350 14.33 -37.22 56.17
CA ALA A 350 13.89 -36.50 57.36
C ALA A 350 12.72 -35.55 57.03
N VAL A 351 11.88 -35.25 58.02
CA VAL A 351 10.83 -34.22 57.90
C VAL A 351 10.90 -33.25 59.07
N TYR A 352 10.68 -31.96 58.81
CA TYR A 352 10.68 -30.92 59.84
C TYR A 352 9.73 -29.76 59.47
N ASN A 353 9.38 -28.96 60.47
CA ASN A 353 8.46 -27.83 60.32
C ASN A 353 9.21 -26.49 60.19
N GLN A 354 8.91 -25.72 59.15
CA GLN A 354 9.46 -24.38 58.91
C GLN A 354 8.38 -23.30 59.17
N LYS A 355 8.33 -22.77 60.41
CA LYS A 355 7.28 -21.85 60.88
C LYS A 355 7.54 -20.38 60.54
N GLU A 356 6.51 -19.67 60.06
CA GLU A 356 6.51 -18.21 59.82
C GLU A 356 5.24 -17.55 60.37
N GLU A 357 5.30 -16.30 60.86
CA GLU A 357 4.14 -15.54 61.36
C GLU A 357 3.57 -14.60 60.28
N VAL A 358 2.26 -14.64 60.05
CA VAL A 358 1.59 -13.89 58.99
C VAL A 358 0.22 -13.33 59.41
N SER A 359 -0.28 -12.36 58.65
CA SER A 359 -1.67 -11.88 58.73
C SER A 359 -2.30 -11.75 57.34
N PHE A 360 -3.62 -11.84 57.25
CA PHE A 360 -4.35 -11.76 55.97
C PHE A 360 -5.31 -10.57 55.96
N THR A 361 -5.31 -9.82 54.86
CA THR A 361 -6.18 -8.66 54.65
C THR A 361 -6.84 -8.78 53.27
N LEU A 362 -8.15 -8.55 53.18
CA LEU A 362 -8.80 -8.42 51.88
C LEU A 362 -8.69 -6.98 51.39
N VAL A 363 -8.33 -6.82 50.13
CA VAL A 363 -8.11 -5.54 49.45
C VAL A 363 -8.91 -5.51 48.15
N ASP A 364 -9.14 -4.31 47.61
CA ASP A 364 -9.55 -4.21 46.20
C ASP A 364 -8.46 -4.86 45.32
N ASN A 365 -8.82 -5.34 44.13
CA ASN A 365 -7.90 -6.10 43.27
C ASN A 365 -6.87 -5.18 42.55
N CYS A 366 -6.24 -4.27 43.29
CA CYS A 366 -5.19 -3.39 42.82
C CYS A 366 -3.79 -3.99 43.02
N GLU A 367 -2.81 -3.47 42.28
CA GLU A 367 -1.40 -3.84 42.48
C GLU A 367 -0.84 -3.24 43.78
N LEU A 368 -0.15 -4.07 44.57
CA LEU A 368 0.54 -3.61 45.79
C LEU A 368 1.78 -2.78 45.45
N GLU A 369 1.72 -1.48 45.68
CA GLU A 369 2.90 -0.62 45.57
C GLU A 369 3.87 -0.84 46.73
N SER A 370 5.16 -1.08 46.42
CA SER A 370 6.24 -1.24 47.40
C SER A 370 6.01 -2.32 48.46
N LYS A 371 5.24 -3.36 48.12
CA LYS A 371 4.88 -4.46 49.02
C LYS A 371 4.17 -4.00 50.30
N THR A 372 3.41 -2.91 50.22
CA THR A 372 2.60 -2.40 51.34
C THR A 372 1.17 -2.20 50.92
N ILE A 373 0.23 -2.49 51.82
CA ILE A 373 -1.21 -2.26 51.57
C ILE A 373 -1.54 -0.82 51.95
N LYS A 374 -2.07 -0.02 51.01
CA LYS A 374 -2.56 1.32 51.33
C LYS A 374 -3.85 1.22 52.14
N GLU A 375 -4.06 2.14 53.08
CA GLU A 375 -5.30 2.15 53.88
C GLU A 375 -6.55 2.36 53.03
N THR A 376 -6.44 3.05 51.89
CA THR A 376 -7.57 3.30 50.95
C THR A 376 -8.06 2.04 50.25
N ASP A 377 -7.21 1.02 50.14
CA ASP A 377 -7.43 -0.18 49.32
C ASP A 377 -7.97 -1.33 50.18
N LYS A 378 -7.95 -1.17 51.51
CA LYS A 378 -8.45 -2.17 52.46
C LYS A 378 -9.96 -2.22 52.44
N LEU A 379 -10.51 -3.39 52.11
CA LEU A 379 -11.95 -3.61 52.17
C LEU A 379 -12.45 -3.51 53.62
N ALA A 380 -13.66 -2.98 53.77
CA ALA A 380 -14.25 -2.74 55.07
C ALA A 380 -14.46 -4.06 55.81
N THR A 381 -13.95 -4.17 57.03
CA THR A 381 -14.14 -5.35 57.91
C THR A 381 -15.35 -5.20 58.83
N LYS A 382 -15.93 -4.00 58.89
CA LYS A 382 -17.14 -3.69 59.67
C LYS A 382 -18.30 -3.32 58.76
N TRP A 383 -19.46 -3.83 59.12
CA TRP A 383 -20.71 -3.57 58.41
C TRP A 383 -21.16 -2.10 58.41
N SER A 384 -20.90 -1.37 59.50
CA SER A 384 -21.17 0.08 59.56
C SER A 384 -20.40 0.86 58.50
N ASP A 385 -19.17 0.45 58.23
CA ASP A 385 -18.22 1.21 57.41
C ASP A 385 -18.56 1.02 55.93
N VAL A 386 -18.87 -0.21 55.50
CA VAL A 386 -19.33 -0.48 54.12
C VAL A 386 -20.69 0.17 53.83
N LYS A 387 -21.63 0.16 54.78
CA LYS A 387 -22.93 0.81 54.59
C LYS A 387 -22.80 2.33 54.46
N GLY A 388 -21.87 2.92 55.21
CA GLY A 388 -21.58 4.35 55.20
C GLY A 388 -20.82 4.85 53.97
N GLN A 389 -20.39 3.98 53.05
CA GLN A 389 -19.73 4.41 51.82
C GLN A 389 -20.69 5.14 50.88
N ASP A 390 -20.32 6.36 50.48
CA ASP A 390 -21.05 7.16 49.49
C ASP A 390 -21.07 6.44 48.13
N ALA A 391 -22.26 6.19 47.61
CA ALA A 391 -22.50 5.50 46.36
C ALA A 391 -23.77 6.05 45.70
N ALA A 392 -23.60 6.94 44.73
CA ALA A 392 -24.68 7.61 44.03
C ALA A 392 -24.41 7.66 42.52
N ILE A 393 -25.50 7.78 41.76
CA ILE A 393 -25.49 8.15 40.35
C ILE A 393 -25.86 9.62 40.18
N ASP A 394 -25.38 10.24 39.12
CA ASP A 394 -25.83 11.57 38.71
C ASP A 394 -27.15 11.51 37.90
N ALA A 395 -27.59 12.65 37.38
CA ALA A 395 -28.79 12.74 36.54
C ALA A 395 -28.68 11.93 35.21
N ASN A 396 -27.49 11.43 34.88
CA ASN A 396 -27.16 10.76 33.63
C ASN A 396 -26.95 9.25 33.84
N ASN A 397 -27.27 8.75 35.03
CA ASN A 397 -27.04 7.36 35.44
C ASN A 397 -25.56 6.95 35.48
N VAL A 398 -24.61 7.88 35.50
CA VAL A 398 -23.18 7.55 35.70
C VAL A 398 -22.77 7.73 37.15
N ALA A 399 -21.69 7.08 37.57
CA ALA A 399 -21.20 7.18 38.94
C ALA A 399 -20.84 8.63 39.29
N ALA A 400 -21.33 9.12 40.44
CA ALA A 400 -20.99 10.46 40.92
C ALA A 400 -19.50 10.55 41.32
N PRO A 401 -18.79 11.66 41.02
CA PRO A 401 -17.37 11.81 41.36
C PRO A 401 -17.07 11.77 42.86
N ALA A 402 -18.08 11.96 43.71
CA ALA A 402 -17.96 11.95 45.17
C ALA A 402 -18.12 10.55 45.79
N ASN A 403 -18.32 9.51 44.97
CA ASN A 403 -18.42 8.14 45.47
C ASN A 403 -17.14 7.70 46.17
N ALA A 404 -17.27 6.85 47.19
CA ALA A 404 -16.12 6.31 47.91
C ALA A 404 -15.27 5.42 46.99
N HIS A 405 -13.94 5.50 47.12
CA HIS A 405 -12.95 4.77 46.31
C HIS A 405 -13.24 3.26 46.17
N LEU A 406 -13.65 2.63 47.27
CA LEU A 406 -13.88 1.18 47.33
C LEU A 406 -15.23 0.72 46.73
N VAL A 407 -16.10 1.65 46.31
CA VAL A 407 -17.36 1.32 45.66
C VAL A 407 -17.11 1.00 44.19
N GLN A 408 -17.40 -0.24 43.80
CA GLN A 408 -17.16 -0.72 42.43
C GLN A 408 -18.36 -0.39 41.54
N ALA A 409 -18.17 0.53 40.60
CA ALA A 409 -19.19 0.87 39.61
C ALA A 409 -19.20 -0.16 38.47
N LEU A 410 -20.34 -0.80 38.24
CA LEU A 410 -20.52 -1.80 37.17
C LEU A 410 -21.47 -1.26 36.12
N GLN A 411 -21.06 -1.29 34.85
CA GLN A 411 -21.93 -0.87 33.75
C GLN A 411 -23.10 -1.85 33.61
N TYR A 412 -24.27 -1.35 33.22
CA TYR A 412 -25.50 -2.13 33.15
C TYR A 412 -25.34 -3.44 32.36
N ASN A 413 -24.71 -3.41 31.19
CA ASN A 413 -24.51 -4.59 30.35
C ASN A 413 -23.59 -5.64 31.01
N GLU A 414 -22.53 -5.19 31.68
CA GLU A 414 -21.62 -6.06 32.43
C GLU A 414 -22.34 -6.66 33.64
N ALA A 415 -23.07 -5.82 34.37
CA ALA A 415 -23.79 -6.19 35.57
C ALA A 415 -24.88 -7.25 35.27
N ILE A 416 -25.63 -7.12 34.18
CA ILE A 416 -26.64 -8.13 33.79
C ILE A 416 -26.05 -9.37 33.13
N ALA A 417 -24.84 -9.30 32.56
CA ALA A 417 -24.13 -10.48 32.08
C ALA A 417 -23.61 -11.32 33.26
N GLY A 418 -23.16 -10.63 34.31
CA GLY A 418 -22.57 -11.20 35.51
C GLY A 418 -21.06 -10.96 35.52
N VAL A 419 -20.53 -10.61 36.70
CA VAL A 419 -19.10 -10.37 36.92
C VAL A 419 -18.54 -11.34 37.95
N ASP A 420 -17.29 -11.78 37.78
CA ASP A 420 -16.61 -12.61 38.78
C ASP A 420 -16.02 -11.73 39.88
N LEU A 421 -16.47 -11.93 41.12
CA LEU A 421 -16.02 -11.19 42.29
C LEU A 421 -14.51 -11.38 42.58
N ASN A 422 -13.90 -12.45 42.09
CA ASN A 422 -12.44 -12.64 42.19
C ASN A 422 -11.65 -11.61 41.39
N GLU A 423 -12.27 -10.90 40.44
CA GLU A 423 -11.67 -9.78 39.71
C GLU A 423 -11.67 -8.48 40.52
N TYR A 424 -12.43 -8.40 41.60
CA TYR A 424 -12.62 -7.19 42.42
C TYR A 424 -12.05 -7.33 43.83
N VAL A 425 -11.81 -8.56 44.29
CA VAL A 425 -11.35 -8.86 45.64
C VAL A 425 -10.07 -9.68 45.58
N ALA A 426 -9.01 -9.16 46.20
CA ALA A 426 -7.76 -9.89 46.40
C ALA A 426 -7.50 -10.14 47.90
N VAL A 427 -6.69 -11.16 48.19
CA VAL A 427 -6.24 -11.47 49.55
C VAL A 427 -4.74 -11.21 49.62
N ALA A 428 -4.35 -10.29 50.49
CA ALA A 428 -2.96 -9.98 50.76
C ALA A 428 -2.50 -10.68 52.05
N MET A 429 -1.36 -11.36 51.99
CA MET A 429 -0.67 -11.92 53.15
C MET A 429 0.49 -11.01 53.54
N THR A 430 0.53 -10.59 54.80
CA THR A 430 1.60 -9.74 55.34
C THR A 430 2.51 -10.56 56.24
N LYS A 431 3.82 -10.54 55.95
CA LYS A 431 4.90 -11.19 56.68
C LYS A 431 5.98 -10.16 57.01
N ALA A 432 6.35 -10.04 58.28
CA ALA A 432 7.42 -9.14 58.73
C ALA A 432 7.31 -7.68 58.20
N GLY A 433 6.09 -7.19 57.96
CA GLY A 433 5.80 -5.86 57.41
C GLY A 433 5.72 -5.76 55.89
N GLU A 434 6.10 -6.80 55.14
CA GLU A 434 5.92 -6.88 53.69
C GLU A 434 4.64 -7.65 53.34
N SER A 435 3.89 -7.17 52.34
CA SER A 435 2.64 -7.77 51.89
C SER A 435 2.74 -8.27 50.44
N GLU A 436 2.13 -9.41 50.18
CA GLU A 436 1.98 -9.99 48.83
C GLU A 436 0.55 -10.45 48.61
N VAL A 437 0.01 -10.24 47.39
CA VAL A 437 -1.26 -10.85 46.99
C VAL A 437 -1.04 -12.35 46.83
N VAL A 438 -1.81 -13.17 47.54
CA VAL A 438 -1.62 -14.62 47.56
C VAL A 438 -2.50 -15.32 46.54
N ASN A 439 -1.90 -16.30 45.86
CA ASN A 439 -2.69 -17.32 45.17
C ASN A 439 -3.36 -18.22 46.21
N LEU A 440 -4.69 -18.10 46.34
CA LEU A 440 -5.47 -18.81 47.34
C LEU A 440 -5.28 -20.33 47.27
N ALA A 441 -5.37 -20.92 46.08
CA ALA A 441 -5.26 -22.36 45.90
C ALA A 441 -3.86 -22.90 46.27
N ALA A 442 -2.81 -22.18 45.86
CA ALA A 442 -1.42 -22.52 46.22
C ALA A 442 -1.20 -22.47 47.74
N LYS A 443 -1.91 -21.58 48.43
CA LYS A 443 -1.89 -21.44 49.89
C LYS A 443 -3.01 -22.21 50.61
N LYS A 444 -3.72 -23.11 49.91
CA LYS A 444 -4.83 -23.90 50.49
C LYS A 444 -5.87 -23.03 51.20
N LEU A 445 -6.01 -21.79 50.75
CA LEU A 445 -7.06 -20.88 51.15
C LEU A 445 -8.22 -20.98 50.15
N SER A 446 -9.43 -20.75 50.63
CA SER A 446 -10.62 -20.59 49.81
C SER A 446 -11.34 -19.31 50.19
N ILE A 447 -12.03 -18.71 49.24
CA ILE A 447 -12.86 -17.53 49.46
C ILE A 447 -14.32 -17.90 49.19
N GLU A 448 -15.20 -17.50 50.10
CA GLU A 448 -16.64 -17.67 49.99
C GLU A 448 -17.31 -16.31 49.96
N TYR A 449 -18.21 -16.11 49.00
CA TYR A 449 -18.99 -14.90 48.84
C TYR A 449 -20.43 -15.10 49.29
N VAL A 450 -20.97 -14.13 50.01
CA VAL A 450 -22.37 -14.13 50.47
C VAL A 450 -22.98 -12.76 50.20
N LEU A 451 -24.08 -12.74 49.45
CA LEU A 451 -24.85 -11.52 49.21
C LEU A 451 -25.53 -11.07 50.51
N CYS A 452 -25.39 -9.79 50.85
CA CYS A 452 -25.87 -9.26 52.11
C CYS A 452 -27.22 -8.55 51.96
N GLU A 453 -28.12 -8.80 52.91
CA GLU A 453 -29.41 -8.11 53.02
C GLU A 453 -29.24 -6.78 53.75
N TYR A 454 -29.66 -5.69 53.12
CA TYR A 454 -29.73 -4.38 53.77
C TYR A 454 -30.67 -3.41 53.04
N ASP A 455 -31.16 -2.44 53.81
CA ASP A 455 -32.07 -1.40 53.35
C ASP A 455 -31.33 -0.08 53.06
N VAL A 456 -31.71 0.57 51.96
CA VAL A 456 -31.38 1.97 51.66
C VAL A 456 -32.68 2.73 51.43
N ASN A 457 -33.09 3.55 52.41
CA ASN A 457 -34.29 4.40 52.35
C ASN A 457 -35.58 3.63 52.01
N GLY A 458 -35.80 2.46 52.61
CA GLY A 458 -36.97 1.61 52.36
C GLY A 458 -36.88 0.74 51.09
N THR A 459 -35.69 0.67 50.48
CA THR A 459 -35.38 -0.26 49.37
C THR A 459 -34.39 -1.33 49.82
N ASP A 460 -34.84 -2.58 49.86
CA ASP A 460 -34.00 -3.76 50.10
C ASP A 460 -33.09 -4.02 48.89
N GLN A 461 -31.78 -3.83 49.07
CA GLN A 461 -30.80 -3.94 47.98
C GLN A 461 -30.59 -5.38 47.50
N ILE A 462 -30.90 -6.38 48.34
CA ILE A 462 -30.74 -7.80 47.99
C ILE A 462 -31.61 -8.22 46.79
N ASN A 463 -32.75 -7.56 46.59
CA ASN A 463 -33.68 -7.86 45.49
C ASN A 463 -33.15 -7.42 44.10
N TYR A 464 -32.00 -6.75 44.06
CA TYR A 464 -31.39 -6.24 42.84
C TYR A 464 -30.14 -6.99 42.41
N ALA A 465 -29.78 -8.08 43.10
CA ALA A 465 -28.65 -8.91 42.74
C ALA A 465 -28.91 -10.40 42.98
N THR A 466 -28.29 -11.24 42.16
CA THR A 466 -28.17 -12.68 42.40
C THR A 466 -26.69 -13.04 42.45
N LEU A 467 -26.34 -13.98 43.32
CA LEU A 467 -24.97 -14.47 43.49
C LEU A 467 -24.93 -15.98 43.33
N GLU A 468 -24.18 -16.47 42.34
CA GLU A 468 -23.94 -17.89 42.11
C GLU A 468 -22.43 -18.16 42.18
N GLY A 469 -21.98 -18.81 43.26
CA GLY A 469 -20.55 -18.97 43.53
C GLY A 469 -19.87 -17.62 43.72
N SER A 470 -19.03 -17.21 42.78
CA SER A 470 -18.39 -15.88 42.74
C SER A 470 -19.01 -14.95 41.69
N THR A 471 -20.00 -15.39 40.92
CA THR A 471 -20.61 -14.55 39.87
C THR A 471 -21.75 -13.71 40.43
N LEU A 472 -21.55 -12.39 40.48
CA LEU A 472 -22.56 -11.41 40.86
C LEU A 472 -23.27 -10.90 39.61
N LYS A 473 -24.61 -10.97 39.60
CA LYS A 473 -25.45 -10.50 38.49
C LYS A 473 -26.51 -9.54 38.97
N ALA A 474 -26.71 -8.44 38.26
CA ALA A 474 -27.77 -7.48 38.50
C ALA A 474 -29.12 -8.03 38.03
N VAL A 475 -30.13 -7.89 38.90
CA VAL A 475 -31.53 -8.22 38.62
C VAL A 475 -32.45 -7.12 39.15
N ASN A 476 -33.73 -7.26 38.94
CA ASN A 476 -34.78 -6.49 39.59
C ASN A 476 -35.94 -7.44 39.91
N TYR A 477 -36.04 -7.88 41.18
CA TYR A 477 -36.99 -8.90 41.62
C TYR A 477 -37.02 -10.10 40.65
N GLU A 478 -35.85 -10.73 40.44
CA GLU A 478 -35.60 -11.87 39.53
C GLU A 478 -35.64 -11.55 38.02
N GLY A 479 -36.18 -10.41 37.60
CA GLY A 479 -36.17 -9.95 36.20
C GLY A 479 -34.91 -9.19 35.81
N VAL A 480 -34.74 -8.89 34.52
CA VAL A 480 -33.66 -8.02 34.01
C VAL A 480 -34.27 -6.79 33.37
N ASN A 481 -34.03 -5.62 33.96
CA ASN A 481 -34.39 -4.33 33.38
C ASN A 481 -33.56 -3.20 34.01
N MET A 482 -33.56 -2.04 33.34
CA MET A 482 -32.71 -0.89 33.71
C MET A 482 -33.01 -0.24 35.06
N SER A 483 -34.07 -0.62 35.79
CA SER A 483 -34.35 -0.01 37.10
C SER A 483 -33.46 -0.52 38.24
N CYS A 484 -32.57 -1.48 37.96
CA CYS A 484 -31.47 -1.82 38.87
C CYS A 484 -30.34 -0.76 38.86
N ILE A 485 -30.31 0.14 37.86
CA ILE A 485 -29.37 1.26 37.82
C ILE A 485 -29.59 2.15 39.07
N GLY A 486 -28.49 2.51 39.73
CA GLY A 486 -28.48 3.25 41.00
C GLY A 486 -28.62 2.38 42.25
N LYS A 487 -28.76 1.06 42.12
CA LYS A 487 -28.81 0.13 43.27
C LYS A 487 -27.41 -0.31 43.67
N THR A 488 -27.26 -0.65 44.95
CA THR A 488 -25.94 -0.81 45.58
C THR A 488 -25.82 -2.11 46.38
N PRO A 489 -25.75 -3.29 45.75
CA PRO A 489 -25.60 -4.54 46.51
C PRO A 489 -24.26 -4.60 47.25
N ILE A 490 -24.27 -5.27 48.40
CA ILE A 490 -23.07 -5.53 49.22
C ILE A 490 -22.84 -7.04 49.28
N VAL A 491 -21.59 -7.45 49.08
CA VAL A 491 -21.16 -8.84 49.20
C VAL A 491 -20.14 -8.98 50.32
N LYS A 492 -20.31 -10.01 51.15
CA LYS A 492 -19.35 -10.42 52.18
C LYS A 492 -18.41 -11.47 51.61
N ALA A 493 -17.12 -11.23 51.71
CA ALA A 493 -16.06 -12.17 51.34
C ALA A 493 -15.44 -12.79 52.61
N THR A 494 -15.41 -14.11 52.68
CA THR A 494 -14.87 -14.88 53.82
C THR A 494 -13.74 -15.79 53.35
N VAL A 495 -12.53 -15.58 53.86
CA VAL A 495 -11.36 -16.40 53.54
C VAL A 495 -11.23 -17.51 54.58
N LYS A 496 -11.07 -18.76 54.13
CA LYS A 496 -10.98 -19.96 54.97
C LYS A 496 -9.71 -20.75 54.65
N ASP A 497 -9.06 -21.24 55.69
CA ASP A 497 -7.94 -22.18 55.61
C ASP A 497 -8.45 -23.62 55.54
N THR A 498 -8.27 -24.25 54.38
CA THR A 498 -8.74 -25.62 54.12
C THR A 498 -7.88 -26.69 54.78
N ASN A 499 -6.64 -26.38 55.19
CA ASN A 499 -5.77 -27.34 55.89
C ASN A 499 -6.15 -27.49 57.37
N ASN A 500 -6.79 -26.49 57.97
CA ASN A 500 -7.13 -26.47 59.38
C ASN A 500 -8.65 -26.41 59.62
N GLY A 501 -9.39 -27.36 59.03
CA GLY A 501 -10.82 -27.54 59.29
C GLY A 501 -11.69 -26.35 58.87
N ASN A 502 -11.29 -25.61 57.82
CA ASN A 502 -11.97 -24.40 57.33
C ASN A 502 -12.01 -23.23 58.34
N ALA A 503 -10.95 -23.08 59.13
CA ALA A 503 -10.78 -21.94 60.02
C ALA A 503 -10.85 -20.61 59.24
N VAL A 504 -11.62 -19.64 59.73
CA VAL A 504 -11.78 -18.34 59.07
C VAL A 504 -10.55 -17.47 59.38
N VAL A 505 -9.89 -16.99 58.33
CA VAL A 505 -8.63 -16.22 58.45
C VAL A 505 -8.82 -14.72 58.22
N ALA A 506 -9.80 -14.33 57.39
CA ALA A 506 -10.12 -12.94 57.12
C ALA A 506 -11.55 -12.78 56.61
N VAL A 507 -12.20 -11.65 56.91
CA VAL A 507 -13.54 -11.31 56.42
C VAL A 507 -13.62 -9.82 56.09
N ALA A 508 -14.22 -9.49 54.95
CA ALA A 508 -14.48 -8.11 54.53
C ALA A 508 -15.74 -7.99 53.68
N TYR A 509 -16.16 -6.76 53.42
CA TYR A 509 -17.34 -6.41 52.63
C TYR A 509 -16.94 -5.53 51.45
N ILE A 510 -17.54 -5.78 50.30
CA ILE A 510 -17.39 -4.99 49.07
C ILE A 510 -18.77 -4.48 48.63
N LYS A 511 -18.83 -3.20 48.25
CA LYS A 511 -20.06 -2.52 47.80
C LYS A 511 -19.97 -2.23 46.31
N PHE A 512 -21.02 -2.57 45.59
CA PHE A 512 -21.14 -2.29 44.16
C PHE A 512 -22.14 -1.15 43.92
N LEU A 513 -22.07 -0.51 42.75
CA LEU A 513 -23.04 0.45 42.25
C LEU A 513 -23.32 0.14 40.78
N TYR A 514 -24.58 -0.15 40.44
CA TYR A 514 -24.97 -0.34 39.04
C TYR A 514 -25.17 1.00 38.34
N VAL A 515 -24.49 1.21 37.20
CA VAL A 515 -24.53 2.46 36.42
C VAL A 515 -24.98 2.21 34.98
N GLY A 516 -25.36 3.26 34.26
CA GLY A 516 -25.60 3.20 32.82
C GLY A 516 -24.33 2.87 32.04
N ASN A 517 -24.49 2.26 30.86
CA ASN A 517 -23.36 1.95 29.98
C ASN A 517 -22.66 3.22 29.50
N GLU A 518 -21.34 3.14 29.29
CA GLU A 518 -20.62 4.16 28.54
C GLU A 518 -20.97 4.06 27.04
N TRP A 519 -21.15 5.21 26.39
CA TRP A 519 -21.46 5.27 24.97
C TRP A 519 -20.23 5.72 24.18
N THR A 520 -19.72 4.86 23.29
CA THR A 520 -18.72 5.21 22.29
C THR A 520 -19.38 6.01 21.17
N VAL A 521 -18.72 7.08 20.72
CA VAL A 521 -19.24 7.99 19.68
C VAL A 521 -19.42 7.22 18.37
N SER A 522 -20.60 7.27 17.75
CA SER A 522 -20.81 6.63 16.46
C SER A 522 -20.01 7.34 15.36
N LYS A 523 -19.55 6.56 14.37
CA LYS A 523 -18.93 7.07 13.14
C LYS A 523 -19.82 8.14 12.50
N ASN A 524 -19.20 9.09 11.79
CA ASN A 524 -19.92 10.05 10.98
C ASN A 524 -20.82 9.32 9.97
N TYR A 525 -22.00 9.87 9.72
CA TYR A 525 -22.95 9.30 8.78
C TYR A 525 -22.91 10.04 7.45
N LYS A 526 -22.74 9.30 6.36
CA LYS A 526 -22.83 9.81 4.99
C LYS A 526 -24.07 9.19 4.34
N ALA A 527 -25.05 10.03 4.03
CA ALA A 527 -26.27 9.59 3.37
C ALA A 527 -25.98 9.10 1.93
N PRO A 528 -26.88 8.29 1.33
CA PRO A 528 -26.84 7.99 -0.09
C PRO A 528 -26.83 9.26 -0.95
N VAL A 529 -26.22 9.22 -2.12
CA VAL A 529 -26.14 10.39 -3.02
C VAL A 529 -27.54 10.93 -3.31
N SER A 530 -27.74 12.22 -3.02
CA SER A 530 -29.04 12.89 -3.12
C SER A 530 -29.47 13.20 -4.55
N GLU A 531 -28.50 13.43 -5.43
CA GLU A 531 -28.67 13.57 -6.88
C GLU A 531 -27.30 13.40 -7.55
N THR A 532 -27.29 12.83 -8.77
CA THR A 532 -26.13 12.88 -9.66
C THR A 532 -26.51 13.62 -10.92
N LYS A 533 -25.93 14.80 -11.11
CA LYS A 533 -26.08 15.59 -12.34
C LYS A 533 -24.91 15.29 -13.26
N THR A 534 -25.19 14.85 -14.48
CA THR A 534 -24.17 14.74 -15.54
C THR A 534 -24.31 15.92 -16.48
N VAL A 535 -23.20 16.57 -16.80
CA VAL A 535 -23.12 17.65 -17.77
C VAL A 535 -22.00 17.38 -18.76
N ASP A 536 -22.27 17.62 -20.03
CA ASP A 536 -21.26 17.57 -21.08
C ASP A 536 -20.45 18.86 -21.05
N TRP A 537 -19.14 18.73 -21.26
CA TRP A 537 -18.27 19.86 -21.45
C TRP A 537 -18.59 20.51 -22.79
N GLU A 538 -19.45 21.53 -22.79
CA GLU A 538 -19.87 22.27 -23.98
C GLU A 538 -19.76 23.78 -23.75
N CYS A 539 -18.61 24.25 -23.27
CA CYS A 539 -18.41 25.66 -22.90
C CYS A 539 -19.47 26.24 -21.94
N PHE A 540 -20.24 25.35 -21.30
CA PHE A 540 -21.23 25.58 -20.25
C PHE A 540 -22.02 26.89 -20.41
N VAL A 541 -22.84 26.96 -21.44
CA VAL A 541 -23.90 27.97 -21.49
C VAL A 541 -24.96 27.59 -20.44
N ASP A 542 -24.78 28.11 -19.22
CA ASP A 542 -25.71 27.96 -18.07
C ASP A 542 -26.09 26.50 -17.75
N PRO A 543 -25.15 25.69 -17.21
CA PRO A 543 -25.39 24.27 -16.94
C PRO A 543 -26.44 24.01 -15.85
N ALA A 544 -26.89 25.06 -15.14
CA ALA A 544 -27.84 25.00 -14.03
C ALA A 544 -27.44 23.88 -13.04
N LEU A 545 -26.26 24.01 -12.43
CA LEU A 545 -25.69 23.00 -11.52
C LEU A 545 -26.26 23.11 -10.10
N ASN A 546 -26.96 24.19 -9.80
CA ASN A 546 -27.60 24.40 -8.50
C ASN A 546 -28.64 23.30 -8.24
N TYR A 547 -28.61 22.78 -7.01
CA TYR A 547 -29.50 21.69 -6.62
C TYR A 547 -30.06 21.93 -5.22
N THR A 548 -31.34 21.62 -5.02
CA THR A 548 -31.97 21.60 -3.70
C THR A 548 -32.48 20.21 -3.43
N THR A 549 -32.07 19.60 -2.32
CA THR A 549 -32.54 18.25 -1.95
C THR A 549 -34.05 18.24 -1.78
N THR A 550 -34.70 17.10 -2.07
CA THR A 550 -36.16 17.01 -1.92
C THR A 550 -36.57 16.67 -0.49
N VAL A 551 -37.74 17.14 -0.09
CA VAL A 551 -38.44 16.75 1.15
C VAL A 551 -38.55 15.22 1.28
N LYS A 552 -38.83 14.53 0.15
CA LYS A 552 -38.90 13.06 0.07
C LYS A 552 -37.55 12.41 0.38
N TYR A 553 -36.46 12.91 -0.20
CA TYR A 553 -35.13 12.39 0.06
C TYR A 553 -34.78 12.48 1.55
N MET A 554 -34.99 13.65 2.15
CA MET A 554 -34.70 13.86 3.58
C MET A 554 -35.52 12.92 4.49
N SER A 555 -36.80 12.73 4.16
CA SER A 555 -37.70 11.81 4.90
C SER A 555 -37.42 10.33 4.73
N THR A 556 -36.71 9.91 3.67
CA THR A 556 -36.56 8.48 3.34
C THR A 556 -35.11 8.00 3.42
N GLN A 557 -34.14 8.90 3.23
CA GLN A 557 -32.72 8.57 3.15
C GLN A 557 -31.90 9.17 4.29
N VAL A 558 -32.43 10.16 5.01
CA VAL A 558 -31.70 10.86 6.08
C VAL A 558 -32.30 10.52 7.43
N TYR A 559 -33.47 11.07 7.77
CA TYR A 559 -34.03 10.93 9.14
C TYR A 559 -34.17 9.46 9.61
N PRO A 560 -34.66 8.52 8.79
CA PRO A 560 -34.80 7.12 9.21
C PRO A 560 -33.45 6.39 9.30
N ASN A 561 -32.53 6.67 8.38
CA ASN A 561 -31.36 5.83 8.15
C ASN A 561 -30.17 6.15 9.06
N ILE A 562 -30.05 7.40 9.52
CA ILE A 562 -29.00 7.82 10.47
C ILE A 562 -28.97 6.90 11.69
N GLY A 563 -30.15 6.54 12.21
CA GLY A 563 -30.26 5.63 13.34
C GLY A 563 -30.19 4.15 12.94
N SER A 564 -30.99 3.73 11.95
CA SER A 564 -31.19 2.31 11.66
C SER A 564 -29.93 1.59 11.17
N GLU A 565 -29.08 2.24 10.37
CA GLU A 565 -27.81 1.65 9.90
C GLU A 565 -26.81 1.44 11.05
N LEU A 566 -27.00 2.15 12.16
CA LEU A 566 -26.18 2.06 13.37
C LEU A 566 -26.83 1.18 14.46
N GLY A 567 -27.96 0.53 14.16
CA GLY A 567 -28.73 -0.23 15.16
C GLY A 567 -29.45 0.64 16.19
N LEU A 568 -29.64 1.92 15.91
CA LEU A 568 -30.36 2.89 16.74
C LEU A 568 -31.78 3.14 16.20
N ASN A 569 -32.62 3.80 16.99
CA ASN A 569 -33.96 4.20 16.56
C ASN A 569 -33.89 5.20 15.39
N ALA A 570 -34.84 5.12 14.47
CA ALA A 570 -35.03 6.15 13.46
C ALA A 570 -35.39 7.50 14.12
N LEU A 571 -34.90 8.62 13.58
CA LEU A 571 -35.24 9.95 14.07
C LEU A 571 -36.47 10.48 13.34
N SER A 572 -37.37 11.14 14.08
CA SER A 572 -38.36 12.03 13.46
C SER A 572 -37.71 13.33 12.97
N LYS A 573 -38.43 14.09 12.12
CA LYS A 573 -37.94 15.40 11.63
C LYS A 573 -37.65 16.38 12.77
N GLU A 574 -38.46 16.38 13.82
CA GLU A 574 -38.31 17.28 14.98
C GLU A 574 -37.12 16.86 15.84
N GLU A 575 -36.93 15.55 16.05
CA GLU A 575 -35.77 15.05 16.77
C GLU A 575 -34.47 15.35 16.01
N PHE A 576 -34.44 15.11 14.70
CA PHE A 576 -33.29 15.50 13.88
C PHE A 576 -32.98 16.99 14.03
N ALA A 577 -34.00 17.85 13.97
CA ALA A 577 -33.85 19.29 14.12
C ALA A 577 -33.37 19.72 15.52
N ASN A 578 -33.74 18.96 16.55
CA ASN A 578 -33.30 19.18 17.92
C ASN A 578 -31.84 18.75 18.12
N ILE A 579 -31.44 17.62 17.51
CA ILE A 579 -30.11 17.02 17.67
C ILE A 579 -29.04 17.72 16.83
N TYR A 580 -29.40 18.15 15.62
CA TYR A 580 -28.45 18.62 14.61
C TYR A 580 -28.64 20.10 14.23
N GLU A 581 -27.54 20.77 13.96
CA GLU A 581 -27.47 22.12 13.37
C GLU A 581 -26.74 22.08 12.03
N PHE A 582 -27.17 22.89 11.07
CA PHE A 582 -26.53 22.94 9.75
C PHE A 582 -25.23 23.74 9.82
N VAL A 583 -24.17 23.23 9.18
CA VAL A 583 -22.86 23.88 9.12
C VAL A 583 -22.78 24.71 7.84
N THR A 584 -22.97 26.03 7.97
CA THR A 584 -22.90 26.94 6.81
C THR A 584 -21.48 27.30 6.40
N ASP A 585 -20.54 27.27 7.35
CA ASP A 585 -19.14 27.62 7.11
C ASP A 585 -18.30 26.36 6.87
N GLN A 586 -17.76 26.24 5.65
CA GLN A 586 -16.93 25.11 5.25
C GLN A 586 -15.63 24.98 6.06
N ALA A 587 -15.18 26.03 6.74
CA ALA A 587 -14.03 25.93 7.65
C ALA A 587 -14.32 25.01 8.86
N ASN A 588 -15.59 24.86 9.23
CA ASN A 588 -16.05 24.05 10.36
C ASN A 588 -16.52 22.64 9.94
N VAL A 589 -16.40 22.30 8.66
CA VAL A 589 -16.74 21.00 8.10
C VAL A 589 -15.50 20.08 8.16
N PRO A 590 -15.65 18.78 8.56
CA PRO A 590 -14.55 17.82 8.51
C PRO A 590 -13.93 17.68 7.12
N GLU A 591 -12.63 17.40 7.04
CA GLU A 591 -11.88 17.32 5.78
C GLU A 591 -12.52 16.35 4.77
N GLU A 592 -13.01 15.20 5.25
CA GLU A 592 -13.71 14.17 4.46
C GLU A 592 -15.01 14.63 3.79
N PHE A 593 -15.61 15.75 4.25
CA PHE A 593 -16.85 16.32 3.72
C PHE A 593 -16.70 17.76 3.23
N LYS A 594 -15.47 18.27 3.10
CA LYS A 594 -15.27 19.61 2.55
C LYS A 594 -15.62 19.65 1.06
N SER A 595 -16.29 20.71 0.66
CA SER A 595 -16.67 20.96 -0.73
C SER A 595 -15.82 22.07 -1.33
N THR A 596 -15.31 21.87 -2.54
CA THR A 596 -14.63 22.88 -3.37
C THR A 596 -15.55 23.32 -4.53
N ASN A 597 -15.21 24.37 -5.26
CA ASN A 597 -15.98 24.86 -6.42
C ASN A 597 -17.45 25.20 -6.09
N ILE A 598 -17.69 25.84 -4.95
CA ILE A 598 -19.02 26.26 -4.50
C ILE A 598 -19.06 27.76 -4.24
N ILE A 599 -20.25 28.35 -4.43
CA ILE A 599 -20.58 29.70 -3.95
C ILE A 599 -21.04 29.61 -2.50
N SER A 600 -21.98 28.71 -2.24
CA SER A 600 -22.50 28.46 -0.89
C SER A 600 -23.24 27.12 -0.81
N ILE A 601 -23.29 26.56 0.39
CA ILE A 601 -24.23 25.49 0.71
C ILE A 601 -25.03 25.97 1.91
N THR A 602 -26.35 25.99 1.79
CA THR A 602 -27.25 26.55 2.80
C THR A 602 -28.38 25.59 3.13
N GLU A 603 -29.01 25.79 4.29
CA GLU A 603 -30.22 25.09 4.67
C GLU A 603 -31.44 25.97 4.34
N LEU A 604 -32.42 25.37 3.66
CA LEU A 604 -33.77 25.91 3.60
C LEU A 604 -34.58 25.27 4.74
N ALA A 605 -34.81 26.06 5.80
CA ALA A 605 -35.67 25.65 6.91
C ALA A 605 -37.15 25.78 6.49
N GLY A 606 -37.96 24.79 6.82
CA GLY A 606 -39.40 24.83 6.55
C GLY A 606 -40.11 25.96 7.29
N ALA A 607 -41.23 26.44 6.73
CA ALA A 607 -42.07 27.47 7.34
C ALA A 607 -42.62 27.06 8.73
N GLU A 608 -43.01 28.05 9.54
CA GLU A 608 -43.49 27.89 10.93
C GLU A 608 -44.70 26.94 11.08
N ASP A 609 -45.40 26.63 9.98
CA ASP A 609 -46.66 25.87 9.97
C ASP A 609 -46.49 24.35 9.74
N ASN A 610 -45.32 23.80 10.03
CA ASN A 610 -45.07 22.34 9.98
C ASN A 610 -45.12 21.71 8.56
N ALA A 611 -45.15 22.52 7.51
CA ALA A 611 -45.42 22.09 6.13
C ALA A 611 -44.22 21.53 5.35
N ASP A 612 -42.98 21.95 5.65
CA ASP A 612 -41.81 21.54 4.85
C ASP A 612 -40.68 20.94 5.70
N ASN A 613 -40.08 19.86 5.20
CA ASN A 613 -38.86 19.27 5.78
C ASN A 613 -37.65 20.17 5.50
N ARG A 614 -36.60 20.03 6.31
CA ARG A 614 -35.30 20.68 6.04
C ARG A 614 -34.80 20.26 4.67
N GLN A 615 -34.35 21.19 3.84
CA GLN A 615 -33.71 20.91 2.55
C GLN A 615 -32.33 21.55 2.52
N VAL A 616 -31.41 20.96 1.76
CA VAL A 616 -30.08 21.52 1.54
C VAL A 616 -30.04 22.11 0.14
N VAL A 617 -29.62 23.36 0.06
CA VAL A 617 -29.44 24.11 -1.19
C VAL A 617 -27.94 24.18 -1.49
N PHE A 618 -27.55 23.61 -2.62
CA PHE A 618 -26.20 23.63 -3.17
C PHE A 618 -26.13 24.70 -4.27
N ASN A 619 -25.38 25.77 -4.01
CA ASN A 619 -25.07 26.80 -5.01
C ASN A 619 -23.64 26.60 -5.50
N ILE A 620 -23.49 26.01 -6.68
CA ILE A 620 -22.20 25.61 -7.24
C ILE A 620 -21.55 26.81 -7.92
N ASP A 621 -20.22 26.93 -7.81
CA ASP A 621 -19.48 27.93 -8.59
C ASP A 621 -19.30 27.40 -10.01
N GLU A 622 -20.29 27.70 -10.85
CA GLU A 622 -20.32 27.27 -12.24
C GLU A 622 -19.12 27.82 -13.03
N SER A 623 -18.56 28.99 -12.66
CA SER A 623 -17.35 29.53 -13.30
C SER A 623 -16.09 28.76 -12.92
N ALA A 624 -16.03 28.23 -11.70
CA ALA A 624 -14.96 27.32 -11.31
C ALA A 624 -15.08 25.98 -12.04
N ILE A 625 -16.29 25.42 -12.14
CA ILE A 625 -16.54 24.18 -12.88
C ILE A 625 -16.28 24.36 -14.38
N SER A 626 -16.57 25.52 -14.97
CA SER A 626 -16.31 25.77 -16.39
C SER A 626 -14.83 25.86 -16.77
N LYS A 627 -13.93 25.90 -15.79
CA LYS A 627 -12.48 25.99 -15.99
C LYS A 627 -11.75 24.65 -15.90
N ILE A 628 -12.46 23.55 -15.67
CA ILE A 628 -11.84 22.24 -15.61
C ILE A 628 -11.35 21.82 -17.00
N THR A 629 -10.27 21.04 -17.04
CA THR A 629 -9.53 20.68 -18.26
C THR A 629 -9.59 19.18 -18.58
N GLU A 630 -10.43 18.43 -17.89
CA GLU A 630 -10.60 16.99 -18.09
C GLU A 630 -11.96 16.52 -17.55
N ASP A 631 -12.34 15.30 -17.93
CA ASP A 631 -13.52 14.61 -17.38
C ASP A 631 -13.32 14.35 -15.88
N GLY A 632 -14.38 14.52 -15.08
CA GLY A 632 -14.26 14.46 -13.63
C GLY A 632 -15.58 14.27 -12.88
N THR A 633 -15.47 13.80 -11.64
CA THR A 633 -16.61 13.69 -10.71
C THR A 633 -16.36 14.55 -9.48
N TYR A 634 -17.25 15.51 -9.26
CA TYR A 634 -17.18 16.48 -8.16
C TYR A 634 -18.32 16.19 -7.18
N THR A 635 -17.99 16.00 -5.91
CA THR A 635 -18.98 15.73 -4.85
C THR A 635 -19.01 16.88 -3.87
N PHE A 636 -20.21 17.40 -3.61
CA PHE A 636 -20.50 18.47 -2.67
C PHE A 636 -21.29 17.91 -1.49
N TYR A 637 -21.09 18.45 -0.30
CA TYR A 637 -21.71 17.94 0.93
C TYR A 637 -22.43 19.02 1.71
N GLY A 638 -23.72 18.80 1.95
CA GLY A 638 -24.47 19.49 3.00
C GLY A 638 -24.20 18.80 4.32
N VAL A 639 -23.66 19.53 5.31
CA VAL A 639 -23.22 18.92 6.56
C VAL A 639 -24.01 19.47 7.73
N TYR A 640 -24.50 18.55 8.56
CA TYR A 640 -25.09 18.85 9.84
C TYR A 640 -24.16 18.37 10.96
N LYS A 641 -23.97 19.19 11.99
CA LYS A 641 -23.20 18.87 13.19
C LYS A 641 -24.15 18.63 14.37
N LYS A 642 -23.86 17.63 15.19
CA LYS A 642 -24.59 17.37 16.42
C LYS A 642 -24.34 18.51 17.42
N LYS A 643 -25.41 19.07 17.99
CA LYS A 643 -25.35 20.14 18.98
C LYS A 643 -24.75 19.62 20.30
N ASP A 644 -24.09 20.51 21.04
CA ASP A 644 -23.47 20.18 22.33
C ASP A 644 -24.47 19.58 23.34
N ALA A 645 -25.70 20.09 23.38
CA ALA A 645 -26.75 19.56 24.24
C ALA A 645 -27.11 18.11 23.91
N ALA A 646 -27.06 17.72 22.63
CA ALA A 646 -27.30 16.35 22.19
C ALA A 646 -26.06 15.46 22.34
N ALA A 647 -24.86 16.06 22.36
CA ALA A 647 -23.59 15.37 22.59
C ALA A 647 -23.26 15.15 24.09
N ALA A 648 -23.90 15.90 24.98
CA ALA A 648 -23.69 15.80 26.42
C ALA A 648 -23.91 14.37 26.92
N ALA A 649 -23.15 13.96 27.96
CA ALA A 649 -23.27 12.64 28.56
C ALA A 649 -24.72 12.32 29.04
N SER A 650 -25.49 13.37 29.34
CA SER A 650 -26.88 13.40 29.76
C SER A 650 -27.92 13.14 28.65
N SER A 651 -27.52 13.23 27.39
CA SER A 651 -28.46 13.17 26.26
C SER A 651 -28.72 11.74 25.84
N GLN A 652 -29.99 11.36 25.70
CA GLN A 652 -30.39 10.10 25.06
C GLN A 652 -29.95 10.00 23.58
N TYR A 653 -29.60 11.13 22.96
CA TYR A 653 -29.15 11.21 21.57
C TYR A 653 -27.63 11.17 21.40
N ARG A 654 -26.86 10.98 22.49
CA ARG A 654 -25.39 11.04 22.43
C ARG A 654 -24.78 9.96 21.52
N GLN A 655 -25.49 8.85 21.32
CA GLN A 655 -25.11 7.73 20.45
C GLN A 655 -25.18 8.04 18.96
N TYR A 656 -25.92 9.08 18.54
CA TYR A 656 -26.05 9.43 17.13
C TYR A 656 -24.77 10.11 16.59
N PRO A 657 -24.54 10.09 15.26
CA PRO A 657 -23.33 10.62 14.62
C PRO A 657 -23.00 12.04 15.03
N VAL A 658 -21.70 12.36 15.08
CA VAL A 658 -21.25 13.74 15.26
C VAL A 658 -21.60 14.57 14.03
N TYR A 659 -21.32 14.04 12.83
CA TYR A 659 -21.67 14.67 11.58
C TYR A 659 -22.59 13.80 10.72
N VAL A 660 -23.53 14.46 10.04
CA VAL A 660 -24.40 13.90 9.02
C VAL A 660 -24.12 14.65 7.72
N ALA A 661 -23.60 13.95 6.72
CA ALA A 661 -23.24 14.51 5.42
C ALA A 661 -24.20 14.04 4.31
N ILE A 662 -24.70 14.98 3.52
CA ILE A 662 -25.62 14.76 2.40
C ILE A 662 -24.87 15.04 1.09
N PRO A 663 -24.56 14.02 0.26
CA PRO A 663 -23.80 14.21 -0.96
C PRO A 663 -24.67 14.66 -2.14
N TYR A 664 -24.17 15.60 -2.93
CA TYR A 664 -24.64 15.93 -4.29
C TYR A 664 -23.46 15.75 -5.25
N VAL A 665 -23.66 15.07 -6.37
CA VAL A 665 -22.58 14.74 -7.32
C VAL A 665 -22.82 15.44 -8.66
N VAL A 666 -21.79 16.11 -9.18
CA VAL A 666 -21.74 16.63 -10.55
C VAL A 666 -20.66 15.87 -11.31
N LYS A 667 -21.03 15.22 -12.42
CA LYS A 667 -20.12 14.57 -13.34
C LYS A 667 -19.97 15.44 -14.58
N VAL A 668 -18.74 15.81 -14.88
CA VAL A 668 -18.39 16.49 -16.13
C VAL A 668 -17.71 15.48 -17.05
N GLN A 669 -18.18 15.41 -18.28
CA GLN A 669 -17.72 14.44 -19.27
C GLN A 669 -17.58 15.08 -20.65
N ASN A 670 -16.98 14.37 -21.59
CA ASN A 670 -16.79 14.81 -22.98
C ASN A 670 -15.92 16.07 -23.13
N TYR A 671 -14.89 16.20 -22.28
CA TYR A 671 -13.85 17.23 -22.47
C TYR A 671 -13.25 17.14 -23.89
N PRO A 672 -13.21 18.23 -24.67
CA PRO A 672 -12.79 18.18 -26.07
C PRO A 672 -11.35 17.72 -26.22
N THR A 673 -11.16 16.64 -26.98
CA THR A 673 -9.83 16.18 -27.40
C THR A 673 -9.87 15.76 -28.87
N LEU A 674 -8.69 15.63 -29.47
CA LEU A 674 -8.60 15.09 -30.83
C LEU A 674 -9.02 13.61 -30.87
N ALA A 675 -8.75 12.85 -29.80
CA ALA A 675 -9.00 11.41 -29.73
C ALA A 675 -10.50 11.06 -29.63
N ASN A 676 -11.28 11.87 -28.92
CA ASN A 676 -12.73 11.69 -28.82
C ASN A 676 -13.52 12.47 -29.90
N GLY A 677 -12.83 13.16 -30.81
CA GLY A 677 -13.45 13.96 -31.87
C GLY A 677 -14.11 15.26 -31.37
N GLY A 678 -13.86 15.67 -30.12
CA GLY A 678 -14.34 16.93 -29.57
C GLY A 678 -13.64 18.15 -30.17
N ILE A 679 -12.45 17.97 -30.75
CA ILE A 679 -11.85 18.92 -31.68
C ILE A 679 -11.53 18.22 -33.02
N LYS A 680 -11.68 18.95 -34.13
CA LYS A 680 -11.29 18.54 -35.48
C LYS A 680 -9.79 18.67 -35.70
N ASN A 681 -9.24 17.84 -36.58
CA ASN A 681 -7.83 17.93 -36.94
C ASN A 681 -7.60 19.19 -37.79
N VAL A 682 -6.54 19.95 -37.51
CA VAL A 682 -6.21 21.14 -38.33
C VAL A 682 -6.05 20.79 -39.82
N ASN A 683 -5.63 19.56 -40.12
CA ASN A 683 -5.46 19.08 -41.48
C ASN A 683 -6.77 18.85 -42.25
N ASP A 684 -7.93 18.88 -41.57
CA ASP A 684 -9.23 18.84 -42.22
C ASP A 684 -9.56 20.17 -42.93
N TYR A 685 -8.86 21.25 -42.57
CA TYR A 685 -9.00 22.61 -43.11
C TYR A 685 -7.95 22.95 -44.19
N ARG A 686 -7.34 21.93 -44.80
CA ARG A 686 -6.29 22.12 -45.82
C ARG A 686 -6.83 22.74 -47.10
N ILE A 687 -6.16 23.79 -47.56
CA ILE A 687 -6.40 24.37 -48.88
C ILE A 687 -5.60 23.56 -49.92
N THR A 688 -6.25 22.62 -50.60
CA THR A 688 -5.60 21.56 -51.40
C THR A 688 -4.54 22.06 -52.40
N GLN A 689 -4.73 23.24 -53.00
CA GLN A 689 -3.81 23.81 -54.01
C GLN A 689 -2.42 24.23 -53.46
N ALA A 690 -2.32 24.41 -52.14
CA ALA A 690 -1.09 24.80 -51.44
C ALA A 690 -0.26 23.60 -50.97
N TRP A 691 -0.78 22.36 -51.12
CA TRP A 691 -0.15 21.15 -50.60
C TRP A 691 0.39 20.26 -51.72
N GLU A 692 1.58 19.70 -51.51
CA GLU A 692 2.19 18.69 -52.38
C GLU A 692 2.84 17.59 -51.54
N ASN A 693 2.55 16.32 -51.85
CA ASN A 693 3.08 15.15 -51.14
C ASN A 693 2.95 15.22 -49.60
N GLY A 694 1.86 15.83 -49.10
CA GLY A 694 1.60 15.94 -47.66
C GLY A 694 2.29 17.10 -46.95
N PHE A 695 2.89 18.04 -47.69
CA PHE A 695 3.51 19.26 -47.14
C PHE A 695 2.83 20.52 -47.67
N ALA A 696 2.69 21.53 -46.81
CA ALA A 696 2.35 22.88 -47.25
C ALA A 696 3.59 23.48 -47.93
N ILE A 697 3.53 23.73 -49.23
CA ILE A 697 4.72 24.16 -50.00
C ILE A 697 4.81 25.67 -50.00
N CYS A 698 5.89 26.20 -49.45
CA CYS A 698 6.26 27.60 -49.67
C CYS A 698 6.75 27.76 -51.12
N LYS A 699 5.93 28.43 -51.95
CA LYS A 699 6.22 28.65 -53.38
C LYS A 699 6.94 29.98 -53.65
N GLY A 700 7.43 30.65 -52.61
CA GLY A 700 8.15 31.93 -52.64
C GLY A 700 7.23 33.12 -52.35
N SER A 701 7.72 34.10 -51.59
CA SER A 701 6.88 35.20 -51.12
C SER A 701 7.62 36.55 -51.07
N LYS A 702 6.81 37.63 -51.01
CA LYS A 702 7.01 39.01 -51.51
C LYS A 702 8.24 39.29 -52.36
N GLU A 703 8.00 39.68 -53.61
CA GLU A 703 9.03 40.27 -54.47
C GLU A 703 9.59 41.54 -53.80
N THR A 704 10.88 41.54 -53.51
CA THR A 704 11.59 42.72 -52.98
C THR A 704 12.72 43.12 -53.90
N ASP A 705 13.26 44.33 -53.69
CA ASP A 705 14.43 44.81 -54.43
C ASP A 705 15.65 43.87 -54.31
N ASN A 706 15.74 43.09 -53.22
CA ASN A 706 16.81 42.15 -52.93
C ASN A 706 16.49 40.69 -53.34
N GLY A 707 15.35 40.44 -53.97
CA GLY A 707 14.88 39.10 -54.36
C GLY A 707 13.81 38.53 -53.43
N ALA A 708 13.38 37.30 -53.71
CA ALA A 708 12.30 36.63 -52.99
C ALA A 708 12.74 36.20 -51.59
N ALA A 709 11.95 36.57 -50.59
CA ALA A 709 12.06 36.04 -49.24
C ALA A 709 11.26 34.73 -49.12
N LEU A 710 11.70 33.83 -48.26
CA LEU A 710 11.05 32.54 -48.04
C LEU A 710 10.22 32.63 -46.77
N TYR A 711 8.96 33.04 -46.92
CA TYR A 711 7.94 32.93 -45.88
C TYR A 711 6.67 32.32 -46.46
N LEU A 712 5.83 31.71 -45.64
CA LEU A 712 4.51 31.22 -46.03
C LEU A 712 3.49 31.80 -45.07
N ASP A 713 2.46 32.46 -45.59
CA ASP A 713 1.28 32.78 -44.78
C ASP A 713 0.50 31.48 -44.57
N LEU A 714 0.36 31.04 -43.32
CA LEU A 714 -0.29 29.76 -43.03
C LEU A 714 -1.76 29.77 -43.48
N ASN A 715 -2.40 30.95 -43.56
CA ASN A 715 -3.74 31.11 -44.15
C ASN A 715 -3.81 30.74 -45.64
N GLU A 716 -2.68 30.72 -46.36
CA GLU A 716 -2.65 30.25 -47.75
C GLU A 716 -2.67 28.72 -47.84
N ALA A 717 -2.33 28.02 -46.75
CA ALA A 717 -2.25 26.57 -46.69
C ALA A 717 -3.38 25.91 -45.86
N ILE A 718 -3.88 26.59 -44.84
CA ILE A 718 -4.95 26.16 -43.93
C ILE A 718 -5.98 27.29 -43.82
N ASP A 719 -7.28 26.97 -43.86
CA ASP A 719 -8.32 27.94 -43.55
C ASP A 719 -8.40 28.16 -42.02
N LEU A 720 -7.48 28.97 -41.48
CA LEU A 720 -7.43 29.26 -40.05
C LEU A 720 -8.65 30.08 -39.60
N GLY A 721 -9.31 30.81 -40.51
CA GLY A 721 -10.55 31.53 -40.21
C GLY A 721 -11.71 30.58 -39.94
N GLU A 722 -11.88 29.55 -40.77
CA GLU A 722 -12.87 28.49 -40.53
C GLU A 722 -12.51 27.66 -39.30
N PHE A 723 -11.23 27.35 -39.09
CA PHE A 723 -10.76 26.67 -37.88
C PHE A 723 -11.07 27.48 -36.62
N ALA A 724 -10.76 28.77 -36.59
CA ALA A 724 -11.03 29.66 -35.47
C ALA A 724 -12.52 29.85 -35.19
N ALA A 725 -13.36 29.77 -36.22
CA ALA A 725 -14.82 29.91 -36.07
C ALA A 725 -15.46 28.70 -35.35
N ASP A 726 -14.82 27.53 -35.43
CA ASP A 726 -15.25 26.32 -34.73
C ASP A 726 -14.82 26.30 -33.25
N TYR A 727 -13.89 27.18 -32.84
CA TYR A 727 -13.37 27.29 -31.48
C TYR A 727 -13.44 28.73 -30.96
N ALA A 728 -12.85 29.02 -29.79
CA ALA A 728 -12.82 30.40 -29.28
C ALA A 728 -11.70 31.21 -29.95
N ASP A 729 -10.55 30.59 -30.18
CA ASP A 729 -9.41 31.13 -30.91
C ASP A 729 -8.48 29.99 -31.37
N TYR A 730 -7.34 30.33 -31.98
CA TYR A 730 -6.24 29.40 -32.25
C TYR A 730 -4.89 29.98 -31.84
N GLU A 731 -3.92 29.09 -31.64
CA GLU A 731 -2.52 29.48 -31.48
C GLU A 731 -1.59 28.62 -32.32
N LEU A 732 -0.44 29.19 -32.67
CA LEU A 732 0.59 28.57 -33.48
C LEU A 732 1.90 28.47 -32.71
N ASP A 733 2.62 27.37 -32.91
CA ASP A 733 3.94 27.14 -32.32
C ASP A 733 4.86 26.46 -33.34
N ILE A 734 6.08 26.97 -33.51
CA ILE A 734 7.07 26.37 -34.42
C ILE A 734 7.90 25.36 -33.64
N VAL A 735 7.96 24.14 -34.14
CA VAL A 735 8.87 23.12 -33.61
C VAL A 735 10.17 23.17 -34.40
N ASP A 736 11.22 23.73 -33.81
CA ASP A 736 12.51 23.84 -34.47
C ASP A 736 13.11 22.45 -34.83
N PRO A 737 13.46 22.20 -36.10
CA PRO A 737 14.01 20.92 -36.56
C PRO A 737 15.53 20.76 -36.29
N GLU A 738 16.23 21.82 -35.89
CA GLU A 738 17.67 21.81 -35.57
C GLU A 738 17.93 22.45 -34.18
N ILE A 739 18.93 21.95 -33.44
CA ILE A 739 19.30 22.49 -32.12
C ILE A 739 20.20 23.72 -32.33
N GLY A 740 19.72 24.92 -32.02
CA GLY A 740 20.50 26.16 -32.15
C GLY A 740 19.66 27.42 -32.34
N SER A 741 20.10 28.30 -33.24
CA SER A 741 19.27 29.44 -33.68
C SER A 741 18.04 28.93 -34.44
N PRO A 742 16.84 29.50 -34.22
CA PRO A 742 15.63 29.07 -34.90
C PRO A 742 15.85 29.06 -36.41
N VAL A 743 15.41 28.00 -37.10
CA VAL A 743 15.51 27.92 -38.58
C VAL A 743 14.36 28.61 -39.28
N ALA A 744 13.29 28.86 -38.52
CA ALA A 744 12.16 29.70 -38.88
C ALA A 744 11.63 30.40 -37.63
N VAL A 745 10.87 31.47 -37.81
CA VAL A 745 10.19 32.20 -36.74
C VAL A 745 8.77 32.56 -37.18
N LEU A 746 7.88 32.78 -36.22
CA LEU A 746 6.54 33.27 -36.51
C LEU A 746 6.59 34.75 -36.92
N GLY A 747 5.65 35.18 -37.75
CA GLY A 747 5.58 36.56 -38.22
C GLY A 747 5.41 37.58 -37.08
N SER A 748 4.69 37.18 -36.02
CA SER A 748 4.54 37.97 -34.79
C SER A 748 5.88 38.18 -34.07
N GLU A 749 6.74 37.18 -34.06
CA GLU A 749 8.10 37.25 -33.52
C GLU A 749 9.04 38.04 -34.44
N TRP A 750 8.85 37.93 -35.76
CA TRP A 750 9.60 38.66 -36.78
C TRP A 750 9.28 40.16 -36.79
N CYS A 751 8.07 40.54 -36.33
CA CYS A 751 7.63 41.93 -36.23
C CYS A 751 6.80 42.18 -34.97
N ALA A 752 7.49 42.30 -33.82
CA ALA A 752 6.88 42.51 -32.51
C ALA A 752 6.02 43.78 -32.35
N THR A 753 6.01 44.68 -33.34
CA THR A 753 5.20 45.91 -33.36
C THR A 753 3.84 45.72 -34.03
N HIS A 754 3.65 44.65 -34.80
CA HIS A 754 2.35 44.20 -35.28
C HIS A 754 1.77 43.21 -34.25
N GLY A 755 0.45 43.27 -34.02
CA GLY A 755 -0.23 42.35 -33.11
C GLY A 755 -0.12 40.88 -33.51
N ALA A 756 -0.71 39.98 -32.72
CA ALA A 756 -0.60 38.52 -32.87
C ALA A 756 -1.07 37.94 -34.23
N ASN A 757 -1.73 38.71 -35.08
CA ASN A 757 -2.37 38.27 -36.33
C ASN A 757 -1.40 38.12 -37.51
N LEU A 758 -0.19 37.65 -37.27
CA LEU A 758 0.79 37.37 -38.33
C LEU A 758 1.07 35.87 -38.37
N ASP A 759 0.22 35.13 -39.07
CA ASP A 759 0.31 33.67 -39.26
C ASP A 759 1.43 33.25 -40.24
N TRP A 760 2.43 34.11 -40.42
CA TRP A 760 3.51 33.90 -41.37
C TRP A 760 4.58 33.02 -40.74
N ILE A 761 4.99 31.99 -41.46
CA ILE A 761 6.13 31.16 -41.13
C ILE A 761 7.32 31.69 -41.93
N VAL A 762 8.26 32.36 -41.28
CA VAL A 762 9.38 33.04 -41.93
C VAL A 762 10.64 32.20 -41.77
N LEU A 763 11.21 31.71 -42.87
CA LEU A 763 12.47 30.97 -42.82
C LEU A 763 13.63 31.93 -42.49
N THR A 764 14.36 31.62 -41.43
CA THR A 764 15.57 32.34 -40.98
C THR A 764 16.87 31.66 -41.45
N LYS A 765 16.78 30.49 -42.09
CA LYS A 765 17.90 29.78 -42.70
C LYS A 765 18.06 30.18 -44.17
N GLN A 766 19.30 30.41 -44.60
CA GLN A 766 19.60 30.64 -46.03
C GLN A 766 19.73 29.29 -46.75
N LEU A 767 18.90 29.06 -47.77
CA LEU A 767 18.91 27.78 -48.52
C LEU A 767 20.01 27.78 -49.60
N THR A 768 20.87 26.77 -49.59
CA THR A 768 21.99 26.66 -50.54
C THR A 768 21.68 25.71 -51.68
N ASN A 769 21.83 26.16 -52.93
CA ASN A 769 21.56 25.38 -54.15
C ASN A 769 20.15 24.73 -54.12
N GLU A 770 20.04 23.41 -54.21
CA GLU A 770 18.76 22.70 -54.20
C GLU A 770 18.28 22.28 -52.80
N GLU A 771 18.81 22.92 -51.74
CA GLU A 771 18.41 22.64 -50.36
C GLU A 771 16.92 22.87 -50.13
N GLU A 772 16.33 21.97 -49.34
CA GLU A 772 14.95 22.02 -48.87
C GLU A 772 14.94 21.91 -47.35
N VAL A 773 14.02 22.62 -46.69
CA VAL A 773 13.84 22.60 -45.23
C VAL A 773 12.37 22.38 -44.93
N ILE A 774 12.07 21.52 -43.95
CA ILE A 774 10.71 21.28 -43.45
C ILE A 774 10.62 21.88 -42.05
N VAL A 775 9.61 22.72 -41.84
CA VAL A 775 9.31 23.40 -40.57
C VAL A 775 7.96 22.88 -40.07
N PRO A 776 7.94 22.06 -39.01
CA PRO A 776 6.70 21.65 -38.36
C PRO A 776 6.10 22.81 -37.55
N VAL A 777 4.83 23.11 -37.79
CA VAL A 777 4.06 24.13 -37.08
C VAL A 777 2.91 23.42 -36.37
N LYS A 778 2.92 23.44 -35.04
CA LYS A 778 1.79 22.96 -34.23
C LYS A 778 0.69 24.01 -34.22
N VAL A 779 -0.54 23.54 -34.38
CA VAL A 779 -1.73 24.38 -34.29
C VAL A 779 -2.55 23.90 -33.11
N TYR A 780 -2.87 24.82 -32.21
CA TYR A 780 -3.68 24.58 -31.03
C TYR A 780 -5.05 25.22 -31.21
N ALA A 781 -6.10 24.47 -30.91
CA ALA A 781 -7.42 25.04 -30.69
C ALA A 781 -7.44 25.66 -29.28
N VAL A 782 -7.83 26.93 -29.19
CA VAL A 782 -8.07 27.60 -27.90
C VAL A 782 -9.55 27.48 -27.60
N LEU A 783 -9.86 26.83 -26.49
CA LEU A 783 -11.23 26.66 -26.05
C LEU A 783 -11.71 27.90 -25.26
N CYS A 784 -13.01 27.98 -25.00
CA CYS A 784 -13.63 29.12 -24.30
C CYS A 784 -13.11 29.35 -22.86
N ASN A 785 -12.55 28.33 -22.21
CA ASN A 785 -11.90 28.45 -20.90
C ASN A 785 -10.44 28.95 -20.99
N GLY A 786 -9.92 29.14 -22.20
CA GLY A 786 -8.54 29.53 -22.50
C GLY A 786 -7.55 28.37 -22.54
N ASP A 787 -8.00 27.13 -22.39
CA ASP A 787 -7.13 25.95 -22.51
C ASP A 787 -6.74 25.68 -23.97
N LYS A 788 -5.54 25.14 -24.17
CA LYS A 788 -4.91 24.97 -25.49
C LYS A 788 -4.79 23.49 -25.80
N ILE A 789 -5.57 23.02 -26.78
CA ILE A 789 -5.57 21.62 -27.18
C ILE A 789 -4.89 21.50 -28.56
N GLU A 790 -3.86 20.66 -28.66
CA GLU A 790 -3.16 20.44 -29.93
C GLU A 790 -4.12 19.80 -30.94
N ALA A 791 -4.44 20.53 -32.01
CA ALA A 791 -5.33 20.09 -33.09
C ALA A 791 -4.57 19.40 -34.23
N GLY A 792 -3.25 19.53 -34.25
CA GLY A 792 -2.35 18.81 -35.14
C GLY A 792 -1.14 19.62 -35.55
N THR A 793 -0.31 19.03 -36.41
CA THR A 793 0.91 19.65 -36.95
C THR A 793 0.79 19.84 -38.45
N VAL A 794 1.18 21.03 -38.93
CA VAL A 794 1.32 21.40 -40.34
C VAL A 794 2.80 21.47 -40.69
N ASN A 795 3.25 20.62 -41.61
CA ASN A 795 4.64 20.62 -42.07
C ASN A 795 4.81 21.54 -43.28
N VAL A 796 5.44 22.69 -43.05
CA VAL A 796 5.73 23.69 -44.10
C VAL A 796 7.06 23.38 -44.75
N LYS A 797 7.07 23.12 -46.06
CA LYS A 797 8.28 22.81 -46.82
C LYS A 797 8.74 24.06 -47.59
N PHE A 798 9.94 24.51 -47.28
CA PHE A 798 10.66 25.56 -47.98
C PHE A 798 11.64 24.95 -48.98
N VAL A 799 11.61 25.44 -50.21
CA VAL A 799 12.48 25.01 -51.30
C VAL A 799 13.18 26.25 -51.86
N ASN A 800 14.49 26.15 -52.13
CA ASN A 800 15.19 27.23 -52.82
C ASN A 800 14.53 27.47 -54.20
N PRO A 801 14.05 28.70 -54.51
CA PRO A 801 13.25 28.94 -55.70
C PRO A 801 14.05 28.99 -57.01
N ALA A 802 15.38 28.92 -56.92
CA ALA A 802 16.26 28.96 -58.09
C ALA A 802 17.25 27.80 -58.10
N LYS A 803 17.58 27.32 -59.30
CA LYS A 803 18.58 26.29 -59.57
C LYS A 803 19.64 26.83 -60.50
N VAL A 804 20.89 26.46 -60.26
CA VAL A 804 22.00 26.88 -61.11
C VAL A 804 22.45 25.74 -62.01
N SER A 805 22.73 26.10 -63.26
CA SER A 805 23.39 25.26 -64.26
C SER A 805 24.47 26.08 -64.97
N LEU A 806 25.40 25.39 -65.60
CA LEU A 806 26.53 26.01 -66.31
C LEU A 806 26.49 25.60 -67.77
N SER A 807 26.62 26.57 -68.68
CA SER A 807 26.75 26.30 -70.11
C SER A 807 28.18 25.85 -70.48
N LYS A 808 29.18 26.21 -69.67
CA LYS A 808 30.56 25.70 -69.73
C LYS A 808 31.13 25.47 -68.34
N ASN A 809 31.73 24.29 -68.14
CA ASN A 809 32.39 23.92 -66.88
C ASN A 809 33.91 24.14 -66.91
N ILE A 810 34.51 24.13 -68.11
CA ILE A 810 35.94 24.34 -68.33
C ILE A 810 36.12 25.52 -69.28
N ILE A 811 36.98 26.46 -68.90
CA ILE A 811 37.28 27.67 -69.66
C ILE A 811 38.76 27.65 -70.02
N ASN A 812 39.08 27.59 -71.31
CA ASN A 812 40.45 27.51 -71.77
C ASN A 812 41.06 28.91 -71.86
N VAL A 813 42.25 29.12 -71.28
CA VAL A 813 43.08 30.32 -71.46
C VAL A 813 44.36 29.95 -72.19
N LYS A 814 44.75 30.80 -73.14
CA LYS A 814 46.03 30.67 -73.84
C LYS A 814 47.13 31.32 -73.03
N ASP A 815 48.25 30.63 -72.90
CA ASP A 815 49.43 31.18 -72.24
C ASP A 815 49.87 32.53 -72.86
N GLY A 816 50.03 33.53 -72.00
CA GLY A 816 50.52 34.86 -72.35
C GLY A 816 49.58 35.79 -73.13
N THR A 817 48.31 35.44 -73.41
CA THR A 817 47.51 36.28 -74.34
C THR A 817 46.02 36.52 -74.06
N GLU A 818 45.35 35.88 -73.09
CA GLU A 818 43.92 36.17 -72.84
C GLU A 818 43.54 36.27 -71.35
N ALA A 819 42.85 37.36 -71.01
CA ALA A 819 42.25 37.64 -69.71
C ALA A 819 40.72 37.54 -69.84
N TYR A 820 40.06 36.80 -68.96
CA TYR A 820 38.59 36.76 -68.92
C TYR A 820 38.09 37.78 -67.91
N THR A 821 37.21 38.69 -68.31
CA THR A 821 36.54 39.55 -67.33
C THR A 821 35.53 38.74 -66.51
N THR A 822 35.24 39.16 -65.28
CA THR A 822 34.14 38.61 -64.49
C THR A 822 32.80 38.70 -65.24
N GLU A 823 32.62 39.70 -66.12
CA GLU A 823 31.45 39.81 -67.01
C GLU A 823 31.41 38.72 -68.08
N ASP A 824 32.55 38.27 -68.61
CA ASP A 824 32.60 37.14 -69.54
C ASP A 824 32.31 35.81 -68.83
N LEU A 825 32.80 35.65 -67.61
CA LEU A 825 32.54 34.46 -66.78
C LEU A 825 31.06 34.37 -66.38
N LYS A 826 30.43 35.51 -66.10
CA LYS A 826 29.00 35.62 -65.78
C LYS A 826 28.10 35.10 -66.91
N LYS A 827 28.50 35.19 -68.18
CA LYS A 827 27.71 34.69 -69.34
C LYS A 827 27.56 33.17 -69.35
N TYR A 828 28.45 32.45 -68.68
CA TYR A 828 28.40 30.98 -68.62
C TYR A 828 27.48 30.45 -67.50
N ILE A 829 26.98 31.33 -66.63
CA ILE A 829 26.04 30.97 -65.57
C ILE A 829 24.63 31.04 -66.12
N THR A 830 23.87 29.97 -65.96
CA THR A 830 22.42 29.96 -66.23
C THR A 830 21.69 29.59 -64.95
N VAL A 831 20.79 30.46 -64.50
CA VAL A 831 19.91 30.18 -63.37
C VAL A 831 18.49 29.99 -63.88
N THR A 832 17.83 28.92 -63.46
CA THR A 832 16.43 28.62 -63.78
C THR A 832 15.57 28.56 -62.52
N SER A 833 14.26 28.63 -62.68
CA SER A 833 13.33 28.42 -61.56
C SER A 833 13.34 26.96 -61.11
N SER A 834 13.32 26.73 -59.80
CA SER A 834 13.19 25.39 -59.21
C SER A 834 11.83 24.76 -59.46
N LYS A 835 10.79 25.60 -59.65
CA LYS A 835 9.41 25.16 -59.92
C LYS A 835 9.21 24.76 -61.38
N ASP A 836 9.89 25.45 -62.29
CA ASP A 836 9.82 25.19 -63.73
C ASP A 836 11.17 25.48 -64.38
N SER A 837 11.92 24.42 -64.70
CA SER A 837 13.24 24.53 -65.30
C SER A 837 13.25 25.21 -66.68
N SER A 838 12.08 25.43 -67.31
CA SER A 838 11.98 26.20 -68.56
C SER A 838 12.02 27.71 -68.34
N VAL A 839 11.80 28.19 -67.11
CA VAL A 839 11.85 29.61 -66.76
C VAL A 839 13.29 30.01 -66.42
N GLU A 840 13.93 30.72 -67.34
CA GLU A 840 15.28 31.29 -67.16
C GLU A 840 15.20 32.55 -66.29
N LEU A 841 15.99 32.60 -65.21
CA LEU A 841 16.08 33.73 -64.27
C LEU A 841 17.32 34.58 -64.54
N TYR A 842 18.41 33.97 -64.93
CA TYR A 842 19.66 34.66 -65.26
C TYR A 842 20.37 33.92 -66.38
N LYS A 843 20.75 34.64 -67.45
CA LYS A 843 21.38 34.08 -68.64
C LYS A 843 22.15 35.15 -69.41
N ASP A 844 23.20 34.74 -70.10
CA ASP A 844 24.04 35.62 -70.94
C ASP A 844 24.57 36.86 -70.19
N GLY A 845 24.79 36.71 -68.87
CA GLY A 845 25.32 37.76 -68.00
C GLY A 845 24.28 38.76 -67.48
N ALA A 846 22.99 38.53 -67.72
CA ALA A 846 21.92 39.45 -67.32
C ALA A 846 20.73 38.73 -66.64
N LEU A 847 19.98 39.49 -65.85
CA LEU A 847 18.69 39.05 -65.30
C LEU A 847 17.61 39.05 -66.38
N THR A 848 16.69 38.09 -66.30
CA THR A 848 15.42 38.16 -67.02
C THR A 848 14.38 38.89 -66.16
N THR A 849 13.23 39.26 -66.74
CA THR A 849 12.10 39.84 -65.97
C THR A 849 11.60 38.91 -64.87
N ALA A 850 11.68 37.59 -65.06
CA ALA A 850 11.38 36.62 -64.00
C ALA A 850 12.51 36.55 -62.96
N GLY A 851 13.75 36.71 -63.39
CA GLY A 851 14.92 36.82 -62.52
C GLY A 851 14.88 38.01 -61.58
N GLU A 852 14.45 39.18 -62.04
CA GLU A 852 14.34 40.38 -61.20
C GLU A 852 13.42 40.16 -59.99
N LYS A 853 12.41 39.31 -60.13
CA LYS A 853 11.43 38.97 -59.10
C LYS A 853 12.00 38.00 -58.05
N ILE A 854 12.76 37.00 -58.49
CA ILE A 854 13.27 35.92 -57.64
C ILE A 854 14.66 36.26 -57.08
N LEU A 855 15.59 36.72 -57.93
CA LEU A 855 16.98 37.00 -57.59
C LEU A 855 17.21 38.47 -57.19
N GLY A 856 16.22 39.34 -57.37
CA GLY A 856 16.26 40.77 -57.05
C GLY A 856 16.56 41.66 -58.25
N LYS A 857 16.36 42.98 -58.11
CA LYS A 857 16.53 43.96 -59.21
C LYS A 857 17.95 44.02 -59.78
N SER A 858 18.93 43.51 -59.03
CA SER A 858 20.31 43.35 -59.46
C SER A 858 20.86 42.01 -58.95
N ALA A 859 21.39 41.19 -59.87
CA ALA A 859 21.97 39.90 -59.48
C ALA A 859 23.28 40.13 -58.73
N ASN A 860 23.32 39.75 -57.45
CA ASN A 860 24.51 39.83 -56.62
C ASN A 860 25.48 38.67 -56.93
N VAL A 861 25.99 38.63 -58.16
CA VAL A 861 26.93 37.59 -58.62
C VAL A 861 28.35 37.98 -58.25
N THR A 862 28.93 37.27 -57.28
CA THR A 862 30.33 37.41 -56.88
C THR A 862 31.16 36.30 -57.49
N ILE A 863 32.28 36.64 -58.12
CA ILE A 863 33.26 35.70 -58.67
C ILE A 863 34.53 35.74 -57.82
N ASN A 864 35.01 34.58 -57.39
CA ASN A 864 36.22 34.45 -56.57
C ASN A 864 37.16 33.37 -57.11
N LEU A 865 38.47 33.65 -57.06
CA LEU A 865 39.51 32.65 -57.32
C LEU A 865 39.60 31.67 -56.15
N ALA A 866 39.47 30.36 -56.41
CA ALA A 866 39.58 29.35 -55.37
C ALA A 866 41.06 29.10 -55.03
N LYS A 867 41.56 29.75 -53.97
CA LYS A 867 42.93 29.55 -53.48
C LYS A 867 43.20 28.06 -53.17
N GLY A 868 44.39 27.55 -53.50
CA GLY A 868 44.76 26.14 -53.32
C GLY A 868 44.20 25.16 -54.37
N SER A 869 43.39 25.61 -55.33
CA SER A 869 42.84 24.76 -56.40
C SER A 869 43.77 24.59 -57.62
N VAL A 870 44.96 25.20 -57.59
CA VAL A 870 45.84 25.24 -58.75
C VAL A 870 46.59 23.92 -58.92
N ILE A 871 46.52 23.34 -60.12
CA ILE A 871 47.20 22.08 -60.45
C ILE A 871 47.98 22.26 -61.76
N PRO A 872 49.31 22.01 -61.79
CA PRO A 872 50.17 21.72 -60.64
C PRO A 872 50.35 22.91 -59.68
N THR A 873 50.50 22.64 -58.39
CA THR A 873 50.57 23.65 -57.31
C THR A 873 51.73 24.64 -57.43
N GLN A 874 52.81 24.26 -58.12
CA GLN A 874 53.94 25.17 -58.40
C GLN A 874 53.54 26.44 -59.18
N TRP A 875 52.35 26.43 -59.79
CA TRP A 875 51.80 27.55 -60.57
C TRP A 875 50.75 28.37 -59.81
N GLU A 876 50.57 28.16 -58.50
CA GLU A 876 49.49 28.77 -57.73
C GLU A 876 49.44 30.31 -57.83
N ASN A 877 50.60 30.96 -57.83
CA ASN A 877 50.70 32.42 -57.92
C ASN A 877 50.56 32.99 -59.35
N LYS A 878 50.31 32.14 -60.34
CA LYS A 878 50.26 32.53 -61.76
C LYS A 878 48.85 32.78 -62.25
N PHE A 879 47.83 32.30 -61.54
CA PHE A 879 46.46 32.75 -61.69
C PHE A 879 46.20 33.93 -60.78
N THR A 880 45.66 35.02 -61.32
CA THR A 880 45.31 36.22 -60.54
C THR A 880 43.92 36.70 -60.93
N LEU A 881 43.08 36.99 -59.94
CA LEU A 881 41.89 37.82 -60.12
C LEU A 881 42.30 39.27 -59.81
N ASN A 882 42.42 40.07 -60.86
CA ASN A 882 42.88 41.44 -60.77
C ASN A 882 41.77 42.36 -60.23
N ALA A 883 42.19 43.54 -59.75
CA ALA A 883 41.28 44.55 -59.20
C ALA A 883 40.26 45.07 -60.24
N ASP A 884 40.58 44.99 -61.53
CA ASP A 884 39.67 45.32 -62.64
C ASP A 884 38.66 44.19 -62.94
N GLY A 885 38.65 43.12 -62.14
CA GLY A 885 37.77 41.99 -62.31
C GLY A 885 38.18 41.07 -63.46
N THR A 886 39.42 41.14 -63.96
CA THR A 886 39.93 40.17 -64.94
C THR A 886 40.61 39.00 -64.26
N VAL A 887 40.36 37.79 -64.76
CA VAL A 887 41.14 36.60 -64.41
C VAL A 887 42.23 36.43 -65.46
N THR A 888 43.48 36.52 -65.01
CA THR A 888 44.66 36.41 -65.86
C THR A 888 45.52 35.23 -65.48
N TRP A 889 46.16 34.66 -66.48
CA TRP A 889 47.29 33.75 -66.36
C TRP A 889 48.56 34.43 -66.86
N ASN A 890 49.62 34.50 -66.03
CA ASN A 890 50.89 35.14 -66.41
C ASN A 890 52.12 34.42 -65.83
N LEU A 891 53.10 34.09 -66.69
CA LEU A 891 54.38 33.48 -66.33
C LEU A 891 55.54 34.48 -66.10
N GLU A 892 55.25 35.78 -65.96
CA GLU A 892 56.23 36.85 -65.67
C GLU A 892 57.42 36.89 -66.65
N GLY A 893 57.15 36.66 -67.94
CA GLY A 893 58.17 36.73 -68.99
C GLY A 893 59.17 35.56 -69.01
N GLN A 894 58.93 34.50 -68.22
CA GLN A 894 59.63 33.23 -68.34
C GLN A 894 58.86 32.30 -69.30
N ASN A 895 59.59 31.54 -70.12
CA ASN A 895 59.11 30.73 -71.25
C ASN A 895 57.71 30.10 -71.09
N THR A 896 57.00 30.02 -72.20
CA THR A 896 55.65 29.45 -72.28
C THR A 896 55.54 28.08 -71.59
N LEU A 897 54.35 27.75 -71.05
CA LEU A 897 53.98 26.43 -70.50
C LEU A 897 54.56 25.34 -71.42
N ALA A 898 55.32 24.36 -70.91
CA ALA A 898 55.95 23.37 -71.79
C ALA A 898 54.91 22.56 -72.60
N LYS A 899 55.26 22.15 -73.82
CA LYS A 899 54.39 21.33 -74.68
C LYS A 899 53.97 20.04 -73.94
N GLY A 900 52.68 19.72 -73.92
CA GLY A 900 52.08 18.61 -73.18
C GLY A 900 51.75 18.91 -71.71
N GLN A 901 52.00 20.12 -71.20
CA GLN A 901 51.64 20.55 -69.85
C GLN A 901 50.44 21.50 -69.87
N ASN A 902 49.57 21.38 -68.87
CA ASN A 902 48.50 22.34 -68.61
C ASN A 902 48.49 22.72 -67.12
N ALA A 903 47.93 23.89 -66.82
CA ALA A 903 47.65 24.30 -65.45
C ALA A 903 46.16 24.59 -65.31
N THR A 904 45.52 24.14 -64.24
CA THR A 904 44.11 24.42 -63.96
C THR A 904 43.95 25.20 -62.67
N CYS A 905 42.92 26.03 -62.58
CA CYS A 905 42.49 26.71 -61.36
C CYS A 905 40.97 26.79 -61.33
N ASP A 906 40.36 26.49 -60.17
CA ASP A 906 38.93 26.64 -59.99
C ASP A 906 38.56 28.10 -59.69
N ILE A 907 37.50 28.58 -60.33
CA ILE A 907 36.81 29.83 -60.03
C ILE A 907 35.48 29.48 -59.41
N THR A 908 35.19 30.02 -58.25
CA THR A 908 33.88 29.89 -57.61
C THR A 908 33.04 31.10 -57.90
N PHE A 909 31.72 30.90 -58.00
CA PHE A 909 30.78 32.00 -58.00
C PHE A 909 29.73 31.79 -56.92
N THR A 910 29.17 32.91 -56.46
CA THR A 910 28.07 32.92 -55.51
C THR A 910 27.04 33.94 -55.95
N ILE A 911 25.77 33.55 -55.90
CA ILE A 911 24.61 34.41 -56.10
C ILE A 911 23.80 34.35 -54.82
N GLU A 912 23.71 35.45 -54.09
CA GLU A 912 22.89 35.55 -52.89
C GLU A 912 21.71 36.48 -53.17
N TYR A 913 20.51 36.05 -52.76
CA TYR A 913 19.28 36.81 -52.93
C TYR A 913 18.33 36.57 -51.75
N GLY A 914 17.28 37.37 -51.64
CA GLY A 914 16.25 37.23 -50.61
C GLY A 914 16.69 37.60 -49.20
N LYS A 915 17.84 38.27 -49.04
CA LYS A 915 18.24 38.89 -47.77
C LYS A 915 17.45 40.18 -47.57
N VAL A 916 16.38 40.11 -46.78
CA VAL A 916 15.43 41.21 -46.57
C VAL A 916 15.28 41.55 -45.08
N LYS A 917 14.91 42.80 -44.80
CA LYS A 917 14.51 43.27 -43.47
C LYS A 917 12.99 43.20 -43.35
N PRO A 918 12.43 43.04 -42.13
CA PRO A 918 10.98 43.04 -41.92
C PRO A 918 10.30 44.28 -42.51
N SER A 919 10.90 45.47 -42.36
CA SER A 919 10.42 46.75 -42.91
C SER A 919 10.29 46.80 -44.44
N GLN A 920 10.99 45.92 -45.17
CA GLN A 920 10.90 45.84 -46.63
C GLN A 920 9.71 45.00 -47.08
N VAL A 921 9.14 44.22 -46.17
CA VAL A 921 7.99 43.34 -46.42
C VAL A 921 6.72 43.89 -45.77
N ILE A 922 6.81 44.42 -44.54
CA ILE A 922 5.72 45.08 -43.81
C ILE A 922 6.13 46.52 -43.48
N THR A 923 5.33 47.49 -43.93
CA THR A 923 5.67 48.92 -43.89
C THR A 923 5.89 49.49 -42.48
N ASP A 924 5.28 48.89 -41.45
CA ASP A 924 5.27 49.42 -40.08
C ASP A 924 6.23 48.69 -39.10
N CYS A 925 7.03 47.73 -39.57
CA CYS A 925 7.99 47.02 -38.72
C CYS A 925 9.27 47.83 -38.48
N THR A 926 9.75 47.89 -37.23
CA THR A 926 10.91 48.71 -36.83
C THR A 926 12.26 47.99 -36.87
N GLU A 927 12.28 46.68 -37.13
CA GLU A 927 13.49 45.86 -37.22
C GLU A 927 14.39 46.30 -38.39
N THR A 928 15.65 46.63 -38.08
CA THR A 928 16.61 47.17 -39.06
C THR A 928 17.68 46.18 -39.54
N SER A 929 17.75 44.98 -38.95
CA SER A 929 18.72 43.95 -39.32
C SER A 929 18.17 43.05 -40.44
N PRO A 930 18.97 42.70 -41.46
CA PRO A 930 18.53 41.74 -42.48
C PRO A 930 18.44 40.34 -41.86
N VAL A 931 17.37 39.62 -42.19
CA VAL A 931 17.19 38.21 -41.80
C VAL A 931 17.60 37.31 -42.97
N LEU A 932 18.25 36.20 -42.66
CA LEU A 932 18.61 35.20 -43.65
C LEU A 932 17.33 34.44 -44.00
N GLY A 933 16.85 34.47 -45.24
CA GLY A 933 15.61 33.75 -45.58
C GLY A 933 15.43 33.59 -47.08
N GLY A 934 16.51 33.73 -47.84
CA GLY A 934 16.52 33.61 -49.29
C GLY A 934 17.47 32.51 -49.75
N GLY A 935 17.82 32.54 -51.02
CA GLY A 935 18.72 31.55 -51.61
C GLY A 935 20.17 31.98 -51.65
N LYS A 936 21.04 30.97 -51.68
CA LYS A 936 22.45 31.06 -52.03
C LYS A 936 22.76 30.04 -53.11
N LEU A 937 23.04 30.48 -54.32
CA LEU A 937 23.50 29.61 -55.40
C LEU A 937 25.01 29.68 -55.47
N THR A 938 25.64 28.52 -55.49
CA THR A 938 27.09 28.41 -55.62
C THR A 938 27.40 27.48 -56.78
N GLY A 939 28.46 27.80 -57.51
CA GLY A 939 29.01 26.85 -58.46
C GLY A 939 30.46 27.15 -58.74
N LYS A 940 31.05 26.36 -59.62
CA LYS A 940 32.46 26.48 -59.96
C LYS A 940 32.73 26.25 -61.44
N PHE A 941 33.67 27.02 -61.96
CA PHE A 941 34.32 26.83 -63.24
C PHE A 941 35.74 26.31 -63.00
N THR A 942 36.31 25.61 -63.97
CA THR A 942 37.75 25.34 -64.01
C THR A 942 38.37 26.11 -65.16
N ILE A 943 39.25 27.06 -64.87
CA ILE A 943 40.09 27.68 -65.89
C ILE A 943 41.25 26.74 -66.18
N LYS A 944 41.47 26.41 -67.45
CA LYS A 944 42.55 25.55 -67.92
C LYS A 944 43.49 26.34 -68.84
N ALA A 945 44.70 26.60 -68.37
CA ALA A 945 45.77 27.20 -69.14
C ALA A 945 46.45 26.15 -70.03
N TRP A 946 46.58 26.48 -71.30
CA TRP A 946 47.26 25.67 -72.31
C TRP A 946 48.51 26.36 -72.83
N ASN A 947 49.51 25.56 -73.21
CA ASN A 947 50.63 26.04 -74.02
C ASN A 947 50.11 26.76 -75.29
N ALA A 948 50.81 27.81 -75.70
CA ALA A 948 50.41 28.67 -76.81
C ALA A 948 50.26 27.97 -78.17
N ASP A 949 50.99 26.88 -78.41
CA ASP A 949 50.98 26.08 -79.64
C ASP A 949 49.99 24.90 -79.60
N GLU A 950 49.40 24.62 -78.43
CA GLU A 950 48.46 23.52 -78.19
C GLU A 950 47.06 24.02 -77.79
N PHE A 951 46.80 25.32 -77.92
CA PHE A 951 45.51 25.90 -77.58
C PHE A 951 44.40 25.32 -78.47
N PRO A 952 43.34 24.74 -77.88
CA PRO A 952 42.22 24.19 -78.65
C PRO A 952 41.48 25.31 -79.39
N VAL A 953 41.06 25.06 -80.63
CA VAL A 953 40.43 26.07 -81.52
C VAL A 953 38.91 26.21 -81.27
N GLU A 954 38.37 25.68 -80.16
CA GLU A 954 36.95 25.77 -79.79
C GLU A 954 36.72 26.11 -78.31
#